data_AF-A0A8T0GHF0-F1
#
_entry.id   AF-A0A8T0GHF0-F1
#
_cell.length_a   1.000
_cell.length_b   1.000
_cell.length_c   1.000
_cell.angle_alpha   90.00
_cell.angle_beta   90.00
_cell.angle_gamma   90.00
#
_symmetry.space_group_name_H-M   'P 1'
#
loop_
_entity.id
_entity.type
_entity.pdbx_description
1 polymer ?
#
loop_
_entity_poly.entity_id
_entity_poly.type
_entity_poly.pdbx_seq_one_letter_code
_entity_poly.pdbx_strand_id
1 'polypeptide(L)'
;MEGNSKEDLPPPPPLPPGAVRGQVSVYGGGEGSSHGASTSRSGPSGGRSSTALVAGTSQAGTSRSGPSGGRSSTALVAGTSQAGTSRSGPSGGRSSTALVAGTSQAGTSRSGPSGGRSSTALVAGTSQAGTSRSGPSGGRSSTALVAGTSQAGTSRSGPSGGRSSTALVAGTSQAGTSRSGPSGGRSSTALVAGTSQAGTSCSGPSGGTSSTALVAGTSGGMSSALVAPADVNPLKKAMRPGFGRVGEPTQLVTNHFRAKVVKWDDIYHYNVSIDPPLTSKKVCRDILNKLQQTFGQVEFGGKLWAYDGETALFTSGSLPFNSMDFPVFLDDFKGSSFRPGDRGGRHGHSPPMGSPPPGSPGQEIVPKRRKTIARGRDFTVRIEFAAKIRMRAIDEMMRGATGRCNQELEIRASEALRVLDILLRESASQRGYLLVRDNFFHPSLGMPCDLGGGVEGWHGYHSSVRPTGLGLTLNLDITMTTIVKPIMVEEFLKEMFKVNNLYELRERQKEFRKAKSVLKGIRIETTHLPVSQSHKIAGFSDKNIQLLKFTKKIKDGQGNAREVELSVQQYYWDTYNYKLKYPNFPALDVGNKKKPTYMPIELCRIVAGQRYTKSLSSQQRTKQIAACKQGPRERQNRCERAMQVSQYNSDRLLAEFGLQFDQNLAKVTGRMLPAPKLRFGNGKTEAPYQGRWNFSDKKMHQGITIPSWAVAVFDERCRDGAEIARQLKNCCCRQGMNMPEVTAVVKETQDERYLPPEERVKVMLEVHMKKFYPEFILAILPTDASNSDLYVAFKRHWEIKYKKISQCMIRPRSLNAQYFGNLALKINLKMGGLNSPLSMDAYIFLTRNRESTIIFGMDVSHGSTGEDAPSIAAVVATKNWPEVSHYASRVREQPSRMEMIEGLHVEGQNSGMIRDLLLEHYRSCDKELIRRPAQIIVYRDGISESQFAECIEKEAIAIKRACRDLEEGYENFVKLVFIVSQKRHNTRFFPQGQAIKSGNVIPGTVVDKDVCHPHNYDFFLVSQAGFIGTSRPTHYHVLVNESKLSPDDIQGLTNNLCYTFGRCSTSISMAAPAAYAHVLAARYRKLVDPWRGSDTSSLRSGGSGGPSVVKPPGDAYFEMKMKEEYSMFFC
;
A
#
# COMPACT_ATOMS: atom_id res chain seq x y z
N MET A 1 -1.71 -57.31 43.51
CA MET A 1 -0.90 -56.09 43.67
C MET A 1 -1.72 -54.91 43.11
N GLU A 2 -2.63 -54.25 43.83
CA GLU A 2 -2.74 -54.02 45.29
C GLU A 2 -1.53 -53.28 45.88
N GLY A 3 -1.66 -52.28 46.76
CA GLY A 3 -2.87 -51.58 47.23
C GLY A 3 -2.64 -50.84 48.57
N ASN A 4 -3.16 -49.60 48.71
CA ASN A 4 -3.05 -48.71 49.91
C ASN A 4 -1.59 -48.32 50.30
N SER A 5 -1.28 -47.38 51.22
CA SER A 5 -2.08 -46.57 52.17
C SER A 5 -1.52 -45.15 52.45
N LYS A 6 -2.40 -44.28 53.00
CA LYS A 6 -2.27 -43.21 54.03
C LYS A 6 -0.97 -43.15 54.89
N GLU A 7 -0.56 -42.07 55.60
CA GLU A 7 -1.03 -40.67 55.89
C GLU A 7 0.16 -39.85 56.52
N ASP A 8 0.16 -38.58 56.98
CA ASP A 8 -0.73 -37.39 57.14
C ASP A 8 0.17 -36.10 57.20
N LEU A 9 -0.36 -34.86 57.37
CA LEU A 9 0.19 -33.74 58.21
C LEU A 9 -0.79 -32.50 58.22
N PRO A 10 -0.73 -31.57 59.21
CA PRO A 10 -1.91 -30.82 59.73
C PRO A 10 -2.22 -29.42 59.12
N PRO A 11 -3.40 -28.83 59.42
CA PRO A 11 -3.89 -27.58 58.81
C PRO A 11 -3.58 -26.27 59.59
N PRO A 12 -3.46 -25.11 58.88
CA PRO A 12 -3.36 -23.76 59.46
C PRO A 12 -4.73 -23.05 59.69
N PRO A 13 -4.79 -21.96 60.49
CA PRO A 13 -6.03 -21.39 61.06
C PRO A 13 -6.86 -20.44 60.15
N PRO A 14 -8.12 -20.12 60.53
CA PRO A 14 -9.06 -19.35 59.69
C PRO A 14 -8.79 -17.84 59.63
N LEU A 15 -9.27 -17.20 58.55
CA LEU A 15 -9.19 -15.76 58.31
C LEU A 15 -10.44 -14.99 58.82
N PRO A 16 -10.28 -13.79 59.41
CA PRO A 16 -11.42 -12.94 59.79
C PRO A 16 -12.04 -12.19 58.59
N PRO A 17 -13.32 -11.78 58.66
CA PRO A 17 -14.07 -11.23 57.53
C PRO A 17 -13.95 -9.70 57.36
N GLY A 18 -14.34 -9.18 56.20
CA GLY A 18 -15.06 -7.89 56.14
C GLY A 18 -14.33 -6.61 55.71
N ALA A 19 -13.33 -6.65 54.82
CA ALA A 19 -12.78 -5.41 54.24
C ALA A 19 -13.72 -4.75 53.20
N VAL A 20 -14.42 -3.68 53.58
CA VAL A 20 -15.45 -2.99 52.77
C VAL A 20 -14.93 -2.52 51.39
N ARG A 21 -15.61 -2.94 50.30
CA ARG A 21 -15.39 -2.38 48.95
C ARG A 21 -15.94 -0.96 48.89
N GLY A 22 -15.15 -0.01 48.38
CA GLY A 22 -15.49 1.42 48.38
C GLY A 22 -16.72 1.75 47.53
N GLN A 23 -17.57 2.65 48.05
CA GLN A 23 -18.80 3.11 47.38
C GLN A 23 -18.50 3.79 46.03
N VAL A 24 -19.16 3.31 44.97
CA VAL A 24 -19.34 4.04 43.72
C VAL A 24 -20.75 4.64 43.73
N SER A 25 -20.87 5.93 44.05
CA SER A 25 -22.13 6.65 43.91
C SER A 25 -22.37 6.96 42.44
N VAL A 26 -23.48 6.44 41.89
CA VAL A 26 -24.00 6.78 40.55
C VAL A 26 -25.37 7.41 40.76
N TYR A 27 -25.57 8.60 40.20
CA TYR A 27 -26.88 9.23 40.09
C TYR A 27 -27.24 9.33 38.61
N GLY A 28 -28.39 8.77 38.24
CA GLY A 28 -29.06 9.04 36.97
C GLY A 28 -30.37 9.76 37.26
N GLY A 29 -30.62 10.87 36.58
CA GLY A 29 -31.90 11.57 36.69
C GLY A 29 -33.00 10.79 35.97
N GLY A 30 -34.18 10.68 36.60
CA GLY A 30 -35.39 10.24 35.91
C GLY A 30 -35.89 11.30 34.94
N GLU A 31 -36.74 10.89 34.00
CA GLU A 31 -37.40 11.82 33.07
C GLU A 31 -38.41 12.70 33.84
N GLY A 32 -38.48 14.00 33.53
CA GLY A 32 -39.57 14.87 34.02
C GLY A 32 -39.22 16.06 34.91
N SER A 33 -37.98 16.59 34.95
CA SER A 33 -37.73 17.97 35.40
C SER A 33 -36.37 18.54 34.95
N SER A 34 -36.30 19.87 34.81
CA SER A 34 -35.13 20.59 34.30
C SER A 34 -34.15 21.01 35.40
N HIS A 35 -33.59 20.05 36.15
CA HIS A 35 -32.65 20.31 37.24
C HIS A 35 -31.30 19.61 37.04
N GLY A 36 -30.21 20.31 37.37
CA GLY A 36 -28.83 19.88 37.11
C GLY A 36 -28.30 18.86 38.11
N ALA A 37 -27.35 18.02 37.67
CA ALA A 37 -26.75 16.97 38.50
C ALA A 37 -25.50 17.49 39.22
N SER A 38 -25.55 17.64 40.55
CA SER A 38 -24.41 18.11 41.36
C SER A 38 -24.10 17.18 42.55
N THR A 39 -22.83 17.12 42.97
CA THR A 39 -22.40 16.30 44.12
C THR A 39 -21.29 16.96 44.95
N SER A 40 -21.45 16.95 46.27
CA SER A 40 -20.46 17.46 47.24
C SER A 40 -20.35 16.53 48.46
N ARG A 41 -19.16 16.00 48.75
CA ARG A 41 -18.87 15.19 49.98
C ARG A 41 -17.39 15.27 50.37
N SER A 42 -17.10 15.11 51.66
CA SER A 42 -15.79 14.71 52.17
C SER A 42 -15.50 13.23 51.91
N GLY A 43 -14.24 12.80 52.04
CA GLY A 43 -13.81 11.41 51.88
C GLY A 43 -13.40 10.76 53.21
N PRO A 44 -13.71 9.47 53.45
CA PRO A 44 -13.28 8.78 54.67
C PRO A 44 -11.77 8.49 54.67
N SER A 45 -11.20 8.39 55.86
CA SER A 45 -9.80 7.99 56.10
C SER A 45 -9.53 6.55 55.64
N GLY A 46 -8.30 6.27 55.20
CA GLY A 46 -7.83 4.92 54.85
C GLY A 46 -8.32 4.34 53.50
N GLY A 47 -9.22 5.03 52.78
CA GLY A 47 -9.77 4.53 51.52
C GLY A 47 -8.75 4.39 50.37
N ARG A 48 -8.55 3.17 49.85
CA ARG A 48 -7.52 2.86 48.83
C ARG A 48 -7.65 3.65 47.51
N SER A 49 -8.86 4.07 47.10
CA SER A 49 -9.10 4.83 45.86
C SER A 49 -10.46 5.56 45.90
N SER A 50 -10.57 6.74 45.26
CA SER A 50 -11.81 7.53 45.24
C SER A 50 -12.24 7.99 43.83
N THR A 51 -13.42 7.55 43.38
CA THR A 51 -14.02 7.93 42.09
C THR A 51 -15.30 8.73 42.30
N ALA A 52 -15.62 9.65 41.39
CA ALA A 52 -16.96 10.22 41.22
C ALA A 52 -17.32 10.22 39.73
N LEU A 53 -18.57 9.92 39.42
CA LEU A 53 -19.16 9.94 38.08
C LEU A 53 -20.40 10.84 38.16
N VAL A 54 -20.47 11.87 37.33
CA VAL A 54 -21.64 12.76 37.26
C VAL A 54 -21.98 13.00 35.79
N ALA A 55 -23.21 12.73 35.40
CA ALA A 55 -23.76 13.03 34.08
C ALA A 55 -25.08 13.79 34.25
N GLY A 56 -25.29 14.85 33.46
CA GLY A 56 -26.47 15.72 33.57
C GLY A 56 -27.03 16.17 32.23
N THR A 57 -28.35 16.28 32.14
CA THR A 57 -29.13 16.67 30.94
C THR A 57 -29.18 18.18 30.70
N SER A 58 -28.53 18.98 31.55
CA SER A 58 -28.17 20.37 31.27
C SER A 58 -26.81 20.72 31.89
N GLN A 59 -26.77 20.89 33.22
CA GLN A 59 -25.58 21.19 34.02
C GLN A 59 -25.11 19.94 34.80
N ALA A 60 -23.79 19.77 34.92
CA ALA A 60 -23.16 18.67 35.66
C ALA A 60 -21.95 19.15 36.50
N GLY A 61 -21.92 18.82 37.80
CA GLY A 61 -20.91 19.33 38.73
C GLY A 61 -20.44 18.34 39.82
N THR A 62 -19.17 18.40 40.23
CA THR A 62 -18.71 17.71 41.45
C THR A 62 -17.58 18.44 42.19
N SER A 63 -17.79 18.66 43.50
CA SER A 63 -16.80 19.18 44.45
C SER A 63 -16.42 18.10 45.48
N ARG A 64 -15.12 17.95 45.78
CA ARG A 64 -14.66 16.90 46.71
C ARG A 64 -13.27 17.14 47.29
N SER A 65 -13.08 16.85 48.58
CA SER A 65 -11.75 16.69 49.17
C SER A 65 -11.18 15.29 48.94
N GLY A 66 -9.85 15.17 48.84
CA GLY A 66 -9.16 13.88 48.72
C GLY A 66 -9.01 13.17 50.08
N PRO A 67 -9.12 11.83 50.14
CA PRO A 67 -8.90 11.08 51.39
C PRO A 67 -7.42 11.04 51.78
N SER A 68 -7.14 11.03 53.08
CA SER A 68 -5.79 10.83 53.63
C SER A 68 -5.29 9.40 53.38
N GLY A 69 -4.07 9.27 52.85
CA GLY A 69 -3.41 7.98 52.57
C GLY A 69 -3.92 7.19 51.34
N GLY A 70 -4.91 7.71 50.61
CA GLY A 70 -5.53 7.01 49.48
C GLY A 70 -4.64 6.96 48.23
N ARG A 71 -4.52 5.79 47.58
CA ARG A 71 -3.56 5.59 46.47
C ARG A 71 -3.91 6.36 45.19
N SER A 72 -5.18 6.65 44.91
CA SER A 72 -5.60 7.37 43.68
C SER A 72 -6.94 8.11 43.82
N SER A 73 -7.14 9.13 42.98
CA SER A 73 -8.37 9.91 42.93
C SER A 73 -8.80 10.31 41.50
N THR A 74 -10.06 10.06 41.15
CA THR A 74 -10.63 10.30 39.81
C THR A 74 -11.97 11.04 39.91
N ALA A 75 -12.26 11.91 38.93
CA ALA A 75 -13.61 12.37 38.64
C ALA A 75 -13.85 12.36 37.12
N LEU A 76 -15.02 11.89 36.70
CA LEU A 76 -15.55 12.03 35.34
C LEU A 76 -16.83 12.87 35.42
N VAL A 77 -16.92 13.96 34.64
CA VAL A 77 -18.09 14.83 34.59
C VAL A 77 -18.50 15.08 33.14
N ALA A 78 -19.77 14.85 32.80
CA ALA A 78 -20.33 15.08 31.48
C ALA A 78 -21.63 15.89 31.55
N GLY A 79 -21.75 16.97 30.77
CA GLY A 79 -22.93 17.83 30.75
C GLY A 79 -23.32 18.23 29.32
N THR A 80 -24.63 18.22 29.03
CA THR A 80 -25.18 18.61 27.71
C THR A 80 -25.22 20.12 27.47
N SER A 81 -24.82 20.94 28.45
CA SER A 81 -24.45 22.35 28.28
C SER A 81 -23.17 22.70 29.05
N GLN A 82 -23.19 22.70 30.38
CA GLN A 82 -22.08 23.08 31.25
C GLN A 82 -21.58 21.90 32.12
N ALA A 83 -20.26 21.74 32.24
CA ALA A 83 -19.63 20.67 33.03
C ALA A 83 -18.45 21.18 33.88
N GLY A 84 -18.42 20.86 35.19
CA GLY A 84 -17.41 21.38 36.12
C GLY A 84 -16.92 20.43 37.22
N THR A 85 -15.64 20.53 37.62
CA THR A 85 -15.18 19.91 38.88
C THR A 85 -14.07 20.68 39.60
N SER A 86 -14.28 20.90 40.90
CA SER A 86 -13.30 21.42 41.85
C SER A 86 -12.86 20.33 42.84
N ARG A 87 -11.56 20.17 43.13
CA ARG A 87 -11.07 19.25 44.17
C ARG A 87 -9.72 19.64 44.76
N SER A 88 -9.48 19.26 46.02
CA SER A 88 -8.14 19.08 46.57
C SER A 88 -7.59 17.67 46.32
N GLY A 89 -6.27 17.56 46.15
CA GLY A 89 -5.58 16.27 46.02
C GLY A 89 -5.47 15.51 47.35
N PRO A 90 -5.40 14.16 47.34
CA PRO A 90 -5.15 13.37 48.55
C PRO A 90 -3.71 13.55 49.08
N SER A 91 -3.54 13.53 50.40
CA SER A 91 -2.22 13.49 51.03
C SER A 91 -1.60 12.09 50.93
N GLY A 92 -0.37 12.00 50.42
CA GLY A 92 0.36 10.75 50.20
C GLY A 92 -0.08 9.90 49.00
N GLY A 93 -1.01 10.39 48.16
CA GLY A 93 -1.63 9.61 47.09
C GLY A 93 -0.82 9.55 45.79
N ARG A 94 -0.75 8.38 45.14
CA ARG A 94 0.13 8.14 43.97
C ARG A 94 -0.31 8.85 42.68
N SER A 95 -1.61 9.05 42.45
CA SER A 95 -2.11 9.70 41.22
C SER A 95 -3.43 10.47 41.38
N SER A 96 -3.64 11.49 40.53
CA SER A 96 -4.89 12.25 40.47
C SER A 96 -5.33 12.58 39.04
N THR A 97 -6.61 12.34 38.71
CA THR A 97 -7.17 12.49 37.36
C THR A 97 -8.50 13.25 37.38
N ALA A 98 -8.74 14.07 36.36
CA ALA A 98 -10.05 14.65 36.04
C ALA A 98 -10.29 14.59 34.53
N LEU A 99 -11.43 14.05 34.10
CA LEU A 99 -11.94 14.20 32.74
C LEU A 99 -13.25 15.00 32.82
N VAL A 100 -13.36 16.08 32.04
CA VAL A 100 -14.56 16.94 31.99
C VAL A 100 -14.96 17.19 30.54
N ALA A 101 -16.21 16.93 30.19
CA ALA A 101 -16.78 17.20 28.88
C ALA A 101 -18.11 17.96 29.02
N GLY A 102 -18.14 19.20 28.51
CA GLY A 102 -19.37 19.96 28.31
C GLY A 102 -19.64 20.10 26.82
N THR A 103 -20.89 20.31 26.39
CA THR A 103 -21.13 20.73 25.00
C THR A 103 -20.74 22.19 24.80
N SER A 104 -21.09 23.11 25.71
CA SER A 104 -20.69 24.52 25.60
C SER A 104 -19.46 24.80 26.46
N GLN A 105 -19.62 24.87 27.79
CA GLN A 105 -18.58 25.25 28.73
C GLN A 105 -18.09 24.06 29.58
N ALA A 106 -16.77 23.90 29.70
CA ALA A 106 -16.14 22.84 30.48
C ALA A 106 -14.97 23.36 31.34
N GLY A 107 -14.96 23.04 32.64
CA GLY A 107 -13.98 23.60 33.59
C GLY A 107 -13.46 22.66 34.67
N THR A 108 -12.19 22.79 35.06
CA THR A 108 -11.70 22.20 36.32
C THR A 108 -10.60 22.98 37.04
N SER A 109 -10.82 23.24 38.33
CA SER A 109 -9.86 23.85 39.27
C SER A 109 -9.39 22.81 40.31
N ARG A 110 -8.07 22.63 40.50
CA ARG A 110 -7.56 21.67 41.52
C ARG A 110 -6.21 22.03 42.13
N SER A 111 -6.02 21.66 43.40
CA SER A 111 -4.67 21.51 43.97
C SER A 111 -4.09 20.11 43.75
N GLY A 112 -2.78 20.02 43.59
CA GLY A 112 -2.05 18.76 43.45
C GLY A 112 -1.98 17.94 44.77
N PRO A 113 -1.82 16.60 44.70
CA PRO A 113 -1.53 15.78 45.88
C PRO A 113 -0.13 16.06 46.45
N SER A 114 0.01 16.02 47.77
CA SER A 114 1.32 16.05 48.43
C SER A 114 1.98 14.67 48.40
N GLY A 115 3.24 14.61 47.92
CA GLY A 115 4.01 13.37 47.76
C GLY A 115 3.59 12.49 46.55
N GLY A 116 2.74 13.00 45.66
CA GLY A 116 2.10 12.20 44.61
C GLY A 116 2.86 12.09 43.29
N ARG A 117 2.92 10.90 42.68
CA ARG A 117 3.77 10.65 41.49
C ARG A 117 3.30 11.32 40.20
N SER A 118 1.99 11.55 40.01
CA SER A 118 1.42 12.03 38.72
C SER A 118 0.06 12.74 38.85
N SER A 119 -0.19 13.73 38.00
CA SER A 119 -1.45 14.51 37.98
C SER A 119 -1.90 14.88 36.56
N THR A 120 -3.14 14.49 36.19
CA THR A 120 -3.68 14.65 34.82
C THR A 120 -5.00 15.43 34.80
N ALA A 121 -5.23 16.21 33.73
CA ALA A 121 -6.49 16.86 33.39
C ALA A 121 -6.76 16.70 31.88
N LEU A 122 -7.95 16.23 31.49
CA LEU A 122 -8.50 16.40 30.13
C LEU A 122 -9.79 17.22 30.25
N VAL A 123 -9.92 18.29 29.46
CA VAL A 123 -11.12 19.16 29.43
C VAL A 123 -11.51 19.43 27.99
N ALA A 124 -12.79 19.22 27.63
CA ALA A 124 -13.32 19.47 26.29
C ALA A 124 -14.65 20.23 26.32
N GLY A 125 -14.79 21.24 25.46
CA GLY A 125 -16.02 22.03 25.27
C GLY A 125 -16.15 22.57 23.85
N THR A 126 -17.37 22.73 23.34
CA THR A 126 -17.64 23.29 21.99
C THR A 126 -18.07 24.78 22.02
N SER A 127 -17.81 25.47 23.12
CA SER A 127 -17.51 26.91 23.11
C SER A 127 -16.28 27.26 23.96
N GLN A 128 -16.31 27.05 25.28
CA GLN A 128 -15.23 27.42 26.20
C GLN A 128 -14.69 26.23 27.01
N ALA A 129 -13.37 26.09 27.11
CA ALA A 129 -12.72 25.03 27.89
C ALA A 129 -11.57 25.57 28.76
N GLY A 130 -11.54 25.24 30.06
CA GLY A 130 -10.58 25.83 31.01
C GLY A 130 -10.05 24.91 32.10
N THR A 131 -8.76 25.06 32.48
CA THR A 131 -8.26 24.47 33.74
C THR A 131 -7.18 25.28 34.45
N SER A 132 -7.38 25.51 35.75
CA SER A 132 -6.43 26.13 36.69
C SER A 132 -5.93 25.10 37.71
N ARG A 133 -4.62 24.95 37.91
CA ARG A 133 -4.07 23.98 38.89
C ARG A 133 -2.74 24.38 39.55
N SER A 134 -2.57 23.96 40.80
CA SER A 134 -1.22 23.84 41.39
C SER A 134 -0.60 22.46 41.15
N GLY A 135 0.73 22.42 41.00
CA GLY A 135 1.50 21.18 40.85
C GLY A 135 1.56 20.34 42.15
N PRO A 136 1.78 19.01 42.05
CA PRO A 136 2.06 18.17 43.22
C PRO A 136 3.45 18.47 43.81
N SER A 137 3.57 18.45 45.14
CA SER A 137 4.88 18.50 45.80
C SER A 137 5.57 17.13 45.76
N GLY A 138 6.82 17.09 45.26
CA GLY A 138 7.61 15.85 45.11
C GLY A 138 7.19 14.95 43.93
N GLY A 139 6.40 15.45 42.98
CA GLY A 139 5.78 14.62 41.92
C GLY A 139 6.57 14.50 40.62
N ARG A 140 6.57 13.31 39.99
CA ARG A 140 7.41 13.03 38.81
C ARG A 140 6.94 13.67 37.50
N SER A 141 5.62 13.83 37.30
CA SER A 141 5.04 14.34 36.04
C SER A 141 3.69 15.03 36.24
N SER A 142 3.33 15.95 35.34
CA SER A 142 2.02 16.62 35.32
C SER A 142 1.57 16.98 33.91
N THR A 143 0.29 16.73 33.60
CA THR A 143 -0.26 16.85 32.22
C THR A 143 -1.61 17.59 32.22
N ALA A 144 -1.81 18.50 31.26
CA ALA A 144 -3.12 19.04 30.88
C ALA A 144 -3.30 18.91 29.37
N LEU A 145 -4.48 18.46 28.94
CA LEU A 145 -4.99 18.68 27.59
C LEU A 145 -6.32 19.46 27.70
N VAL A 146 -6.44 20.56 26.97
CA VAL A 146 -7.65 21.39 26.93
C VAL A 146 -8.05 21.59 25.46
N ALA A 147 -9.30 21.32 25.11
CA ALA A 147 -9.84 21.54 23.78
C ALA A 147 -11.12 22.38 23.86
N GLY A 148 -11.06 23.59 23.30
CA GLY A 148 -12.21 24.46 23.06
C GLY A 148 -12.43 24.65 21.56
N THR A 149 -13.58 25.18 21.16
CA THR A 149 -13.75 25.79 19.82
C THR A 149 -13.45 27.28 19.91
N SER A 150 -14.32 28.09 20.53
CA SER A 150 -14.13 29.54 20.58
C SER A 150 -12.98 29.97 21.51
N GLN A 151 -12.94 29.48 22.77
CA GLN A 151 -11.88 29.85 23.73
C GLN A 151 -11.36 28.64 24.53
N ALA A 152 -10.04 28.53 24.65
CA ALA A 152 -9.38 27.45 25.39
C ALA A 152 -8.24 27.97 26.27
N GLY A 153 -8.20 27.61 27.56
CA GLY A 153 -7.26 28.18 28.53
C GLY A 153 -6.70 27.22 29.57
N THR A 154 -5.42 27.37 29.92
CA THR A 154 -4.86 26.76 31.14
C THR A 154 -3.88 27.65 31.90
N SER A 155 -3.96 27.64 33.23
CA SER A 155 -3.02 28.30 34.14
C SER A 155 -2.49 27.30 35.18
N ARG A 156 -1.15 27.22 35.34
CA ARG A 156 -0.52 26.16 36.15
C ARG A 156 0.73 26.57 36.91
N SER A 157 0.90 26.06 38.13
CA SER A 157 2.23 25.96 38.75
C SER A 157 2.91 24.60 38.49
N GLY A 158 4.23 24.60 38.34
CA GLY A 158 5.03 23.39 38.20
C GLY A 158 5.11 22.56 39.50
N PRO A 159 5.40 21.25 39.42
CA PRO A 159 5.70 20.42 40.58
C PRO A 159 7.07 20.78 41.18
N SER A 160 7.18 20.82 42.52
CA SER A 160 8.49 20.93 43.18
C SER A 160 9.23 19.58 43.14
N GLY A 161 10.48 19.60 42.65
CA GLY A 161 11.32 18.39 42.50
C GLY A 161 10.90 17.44 41.36
N GLY A 162 10.14 17.93 40.37
CA GLY A 162 9.53 17.09 39.33
C GLY A 162 10.30 16.99 38.01
N ARG A 163 10.28 15.81 37.36
CA ARG A 163 11.08 15.55 36.15
C ARG A 163 10.52 16.18 34.86
N SER A 164 9.20 16.36 34.76
CA SER A 164 8.51 16.74 33.51
C SER A 164 7.19 17.49 33.74
N SER A 165 6.82 18.38 32.82
CA SER A 165 5.52 19.06 32.82
C SER A 165 5.04 19.38 31.39
N THR A 166 3.79 19.05 31.09
CA THR A 166 3.20 19.15 29.74
C THR A 166 1.84 19.84 29.79
N ALA A 167 1.62 20.77 28.85
CA ALA A 167 0.31 21.37 28.60
C ALA A 167 0.11 21.48 27.08
N LEU A 168 -0.99 20.91 26.55
CA LEU A 168 -1.45 21.14 25.19
C LEU A 168 -2.82 21.84 25.25
N VAL A 169 -2.99 22.91 24.46
CA VAL A 169 -4.25 23.64 24.33
C VAL A 169 -4.64 23.74 22.86
N ALA A 170 -5.84 23.31 22.52
CA ALA A 170 -6.43 23.47 21.19
C ALA A 170 -7.63 24.42 21.26
N GLY A 171 -7.67 25.38 20.33
CA GLY A 171 -8.77 26.32 20.13
C GLY A 171 -8.93 26.62 18.63
N THR A 172 -9.99 27.31 18.25
CA THR A 172 -10.23 27.81 16.88
C THR A 172 -10.32 29.34 16.77
N SER A 173 -10.56 30.06 17.88
CA SER A 173 -10.56 31.55 17.88
C SER A 173 -9.54 32.17 18.84
N GLN A 174 -9.54 31.81 20.13
CA GLN A 174 -8.54 32.25 21.11
C GLN A 174 -8.03 31.09 21.98
N ALA A 175 -6.71 30.99 22.17
CA ALA A 175 -6.12 29.93 22.99
C ALA A 175 -4.92 30.43 23.81
N GLY A 176 -4.88 30.07 25.10
CA GLY A 176 -3.90 30.59 26.07
C GLY A 176 -3.34 29.55 27.05
N THR A 177 -2.05 29.63 27.34
CA THR A 177 -1.40 28.82 28.39
C THR A 177 -0.39 29.64 29.20
N SER A 178 -0.52 29.64 30.53
CA SER A 178 0.47 30.22 31.45
C SER A 178 0.97 29.18 32.45
N ARG A 179 2.30 29.06 32.60
CA ARG A 179 2.91 28.02 33.47
C ARG A 179 4.23 28.42 34.12
N SER A 180 4.41 28.12 35.41
CA SER A 180 5.74 28.11 36.03
C SER A 180 6.47 26.77 35.86
N GLY A 181 7.78 26.81 35.61
CA GLY A 181 8.63 25.62 35.51
C GLY A 181 8.75 24.84 36.83
N PRO A 182 9.09 23.53 36.77
CA PRO A 182 9.39 22.74 37.96
C PRO A 182 10.77 23.11 38.53
N SER A 183 10.88 23.22 39.86
CA SER A 183 12.20 23.37 40.51
C SER A 183 12.99 22.06 40.42
N GLY A 184 14.20 22.11 39.86
CA GLY A 184 15.08 20.95 39.66
C GLY A 184 14.64 19.96 38.57
N GLY A 185 13.82 20.39 37.59
CA GLY A 185 13.28 19.51 36.54
C GLY A 185 14.10 19.44 35.24
N ARG A 186 13.97 18.34 34.49
CA ARG A 186 14.73 18.10 33.24
C ARG A 186 14.07 18.64 31.96
N SER A 187 12.75 18.83 31.96
CA SER A 187 11.99 19.16 30.73
C SER A 187 10.69 19.89 31.03
N SER A 188 10.30 20.81 30.14
CA SER A 188 8.96 21.42 30.18
C SER A 188 8.48 21.78 28.76
N THR A 189 7.23 21.41 28.44
CA THR A 189 6.66 21.53 27.09
C THR A 189 5.29 22.20 27.11
N ALA A 190 5.11 23.27 26.35
CA ALA A 190 3.83 23.95 26.14
C ALA A 190 3.53 24.08 24.65
N LEU A 191 2.32 23.71 24.24
CA LEU A 191 1.88 23.71 22.84
C LEU A 191 0.48 24.31 22.76
N VAL A 192 0.30 25.27 21.84
CA VAL A 192 -1.00 25.85 21.49
C VAL A 192 -1.23 25.68 19.98
N ALA A 193 -2.42 25.23 19.59
CA ALA A 193 -2.75 25.00 18.18
C ALA A 193 -4.15 25.50 17.81
N GLY A 194 -4.24 26.16 16.64
CA GLY A 194 -5.47 26.31 15.86
C GLY A 194 -6.13 27.69 15.81
N THR A 195 -5.53 28.76 16.34
CA THR A 195 -6.22 30.06 16.53
C THR A 195 -5.62 31.24 15.76
N SER A 196 -6.45 32.26 15.52
CA SER A 196 -6.05 33.57 14.99
C SER A 196 -5.45 34.51 16.05
N GLN A 197 -5.72 34.26 17.33
CA GLN A 197 -5.00 34.85 18.46
C GLN A 197 -4.56 33.76 19.43
N ALA A 198 -3.27 33.76 19.81
CA ALA A 198 -2.67 32.78 20.70
C ALA A 198 -1.67 33.44 21.66
N GLY A 199 -1.58 32.94 22.89
CA GLY A 199 -0.64 33.42 23.89
C GLY A 199 -0.05 32.30 24.75
N THR A 200 1.27 32.30 24.94
CA THR A 200 1.95 31.34 25.82
C THR A 200 2.93 32.07 26.73
N SER A 201 2.94 31.71 28.02
CA SER A 201 4.01 32.09 28.94
C SER A 201 4.50 30.87 29.72
N CYS A 202 5.81 30.66 29.71
CA CYS A 202 6.46 29.60 30.47
C CYS A 202 7.77 30.10 31.10
N SER A 203 7.94 29.92 32.42
CA SER A 203 9.26 30.01 33.02
C SER A 203 10.01 28.68 32.88
N GLY A 204 11.32 28.75 32.64
CA GLY A 204 12.18 27.56 32.58
C GLY A 204 12.33 26.86 33.93
N PRO A 205 12.72 25.58 33.95
CA PRO A 205 13.12 24.91 35.19
C PRO A 205 14.42 25.51 35.73
N SER A 206 14.46 25.84 37.02
CA SER A 206 15.72 26.23 37.68
C SER A 206 16.69 25.05 37.68
N GLY A 207 17.75 25.14 36.86
CA GLY A 207 18.80 24.12 36.69
C GLY A 207 18.53 23.04 35.63
N GLY A 208 17.64 23.24 34.66
CA GLY A 208 17.31 22.25 33.61
C GLY A 208 17.79 22.60 32.19
N THR A 209 17.93 21.59 31.34
CA THR A 209 18.57 21.69 30.00
C THR A 209 17.62 21.90 28.81
N SER A 210 16.30 21.94 29.00
CA SER A 210 15.37 22.17 27.88
C SER A 210 14.00 22.76 28.28
N SER A 211 13.51 23.69 27.47
CA SER A 211 12.15 24.23 27.51
C SER A 211 11.64 24.47 26.09
N THR A 212 10.43 24.00 25.80
CA THR A 212 9.80 24.16 24.47
C THR A 212 8.44 24.83 24.62
N ALA A 213 8.26 25.97 23.96
CA ALA A 213 6.98 26.63 23.74
C ALA A 213 6.76 26.73 22.23
N LEU A 214 5.59 26.30 21.75
CA LEU A 214 5.25 26.30 20.33
C LEU A 214 3.79 26.73 20.13
N VAL A 215 3.57 27.57 19.12
CA VAL A 215 2.26 28.04 18.66
C VAL A 215 2.10 27.64 17.20
N ALA A 216 1.00 26.98 16.87
CA ALA A 216 0.64 26.63 15.50
C ALA A 216 -0.63 27.39 15.06
N GLY A 217 -0.46 28.34 14.15
CA GLY A 217 -1.52 29.14 13.52
C GLY A 217 -1.17 29.42 12.06
N THR A 218 -2.16 29.78 11.25
CA THR A 218 -2.00 30.04 9.81
C THR A 218 -1.77 31.51 9.50
N SER A 219 -0.92 31.79 8.50
CA SER A 219 -0.42 33.11 8.07
C SER A 219 0.59 33.77 9.02
N GLY A 220 1.58 34.47 8.45
CA GLY A 220 2.76 34.98 9.14
C GLY A 220 4.01 34.11 8.90
N GLY A 221 5.11 34.72 8.47
CA GLY A 221 6.36 34.01 8.18
C GLY A 221 7.14 33.64 9.45
N MET A 222 7.82 32.50 9.43
CA MET A 222 8.75 32.12 10.50
C MET A 222 10.00 33.01 10.49
N SER A 223 10.43 33.46 11.67
CA SER A 223 11.79 33.96 11.88
C SER A 223 12.22 33.77 13.35
N SER A 224 13.53 33.63 13.54
CA SER A 224 14.24 33.49 14.82
C SER A 224 14.04 32.17 15.61
N ALA A 225 15.05 31.53 16.19
CA ALA A 225 16.49 31.50 15.85
C ALA A 225 17.12 30.32 16.61
N LEU A 226 17.45 29.24 15.90
CA LEU A 226 18.48 28.29 16.34
C LEU A 226 19.47 28.18 15.18
N VAL A 227 20.74 28.45 15.44
CA VAL A 227 21.79 28.40 14.41
C VAL A 227 22.06 26.93 14.08
N ALA A 228 21.35 26.42 13.08
CA ALA A 228 21.71 25.17 12.44
C ALA A 228 23.03 25.33 11.66
N PRO A 229 23.90 24.31 11.61
CA PRO A 229 25.04 24.32 10.70
C PRO A 229 24.54 24.46 9.25
N ALA A 230 25.30 25.17 8.41
CA ALA A 230 24.87 25.56 7.07
C ALA A 230 24.34 24.37 6.26
N ASP A 231 23.06 24.40 5.86
CA ASP A 231 22.44 23.27 5.15
C ASP A 231 23.07 23.09 3.75
N VAL A 232 22.81 21.94 3.13
CA VAL A 232 23.24 21.68 1.75
C VAL A 232 22.46 22.59 0.80
N ASN A 233 23.15 23.19 -0.17
CA ASN A 233 22.54 24.02 -1.19
C ASN A 233 21.37 23.28 -1.90
N PRO A 234 20.17 23.88 -2.01
CA PRO A 234 18.98 23.18 -2.50
C PRO A 234 19.13 22.80 -3.97
N LEU A 235 19.09 21.49 -4.23
CA LEU A 235 19.20 20.90 -5.56
C LEU A 235 17.95 21.24 -6.41
N LYS A 236 18.16 21.60 -7.67
CA LYS A 236 17.10 21.98 -8.60
C LYS A 236 16.83 20.87 -9.61
N LYS A 237 15.54 20.60 -9.86
CA LYS A 237 15.04 19.69 -10.90
C LYS A 237 15.66 20.05 -12.25
N ALA A 238 16.34 19.09 -12.88
CA ALA A 238 16.99 19.29 -14.17
C ALA A 238 15.97 19.44 -15.31
N MET A 239 16.10 20.52 -16.08
CA MET A 239 15.36 20.72 -17.33
C MET A 239 16.11 20.06 -18.50
N ARG A 240 15.38 19.73 -19.57
CA ARG A 240 15.96 19.10 -20.77
C ARG A 240 17.02 20.02 -21.41
N PRO A 241 18.31 19.62 -21.49
CA PRO A 241 19.37 20.44 -22.08
C PRO A 241 19.41 20.37 -23.63
N GLY A 242 18.65 19.44 -24.22
CA GLY A 242 18.60 19.20 -25.66
C GLY A 242 18.07 17.79 -25.94
N PHE A 243 18.33 17.29 -27.15
CA PHE A 243 18.01 15.94 -27.57
C PHE A 243 19.28 15.23 -28.06
N GLY A 244 19.32 13.91 -27.89
CA GLY A 244 20.42 13.09 -28.38
C GLY A 244 20.46 12.99 -29.89
N ARG A 245 21.65 12.69 -30.41
CA ARG A 245 22.01 12.63 -31.83
C ARG A 245 22.66 11.31 -32.22
N VAL A 246 23.14 10.51 -31.26
CA VAL A 246 23.81 9.23 -31.49
C VAL A 246 22.79 8.13 -31.81
N GLY A 247 23.15 7.22 -32.71
CA GLY A 247 22.36 6.03 -33.07
C GLY A 247 21.45 6.22 -34.28
N GLU A 248 21.18 5.12 -34.99
CA GLU A 248 20.49 5.12 -36.28
C GLU A 248 19.03 5.56 -36.16
N PRO A 249 18.55 6.56 -36.93
CA PRO A 249 17.16 6.97 -36.91
C PRO A 249 16.19 5.82 -37.21
N THR A 250 15.10 5.72 -36.46
CA THR A 250 14.06 4.70 -36.68
C THR A 250 12.66 5.28 -36.50
N GLN A 251 11.74 4.90 -37.38
CA GLN A 251 10.35 5.34 -37.35
C GLN A 251 9.48 4.34 -36.60
N LEU A 252 8.76 4.84 -35.61
CA LEU A 252 7.97 4.07 -34.67
C LEU A 252 6.53 4.61 -34.63
N VAL A 253 5.62 3.75 -34.21
CA VAL A 253 4.28 4.14 -33.74
C VAL A 253 4.20 3.83 -32.25
N THR A 254 3.47 4.64 -31.50
CA THR A 254 3.27 4.45 -30.05
C THR A 254 1.80 4.34 -29.71
N ASN A 255 1.46 3.74 -28.56
CA ASN A 255 0.06 3.58 -28.11
C ASN A 255 -0.57 4.89 -27.57
N HIS A 256 -0.05 6.05 -27.98
CA HIS A 256 -0.66 7.34 -27.71
C HIS A 256 -1.46 7.80 -28.93
N PHE A 257 -2.60 8.42 -28.71
CA PHE A 257 -3.36 9.17 -29.71
C PHE A 257 -3.20 10.67 -29.40
N ARG A 258 -3.16 11.58 -30.38
CA ARG A 258 -3.16 13.03 -30.06
C ARG A 258 -4.51 13.43 -29.46
N ALA A 259 -4.47 14.38 -28.53
CA ALA A 259 -5.64 14.97 -27.91
C ALA A 259 -5.67 16.48 -28.20
N LYS A 260 -6.85 17.02 -28.47
CA LYS A 260 -7.09 18.45 -28.68
C LYS A 260 -8.13 18.92 -27.68
N VAL A 261 -7.78 19.96 -26.93
CA VAL A 261 -8.73 20.77 -26.15
C VAL A 261 -9.14 21.93 -27.04
N VAL A 262 -10.41 21.95 -27.46
CA VAL A 262 -11.00 22.98 -28.33
C VAL A 262 -11.51 24.16 -27.52
N LYS A 263 -12.02 23.90 -26.31
CA LYS A 263 -12.45 24.90 -25.33
C LYS A 263 -11.46 24.98 -24.19
N TRP A 264 -10.81 26.13 -24.03
CA TRP A 264 -9.90 26.40 -22.91
C TRP A 264 -10.58 27.22 -21.80
N ASP A 265 -11.85 26.90 -21.57
CA ASP A 265 -12.66 27.48 -20.50
C ASP A 265 -12.31 26.82 -19.17
N ASP A 266 -12.39 27.58 -18.08
CA ASP A 266 -12.09 27.06 -16.75
C ASP A 266 -13.22 26.13 -16.26
N ILE A 267 -12.85 24.99 -15.67
CA ILE A 267 -13.79 24.01 -15.13
C ILE A 267 -14.21 24.41 -13.72
N TYR A 268 -15.48 24.22 -13.38
CA TYR A 268 -16.02 24.52 -12.06
C TYR A 268 -16.13 23.22 -11.25
N HIS A 269 -15.45 23.19 -10.10
CA HIS A 269 -15.40 22.06 -9.17
C HIS A 269 -16.39 22.27 -8.02
N TYR A 270 -17.19 21.25 -7.75
CA TYR A 270 -18.21 21.20 -6.73
C TYR A 270 -17.98 20.00 -5.80
N ASN A 271 -18.07 20.26 -4.50
CA ASN A 271 -18.18 19.23 -3.47
C ASN A 271 -19.59 18.61 -3.53
N VAL A 272 -19.65 17.28 -3.49
CA VAL A 272 -20.89 16.50 -3.40
C VAL A 272 -20.91 15.75 -2.08
N SER A 273 -22.02 15.83 -1.36
CA SER A 273 -22.30 14.93 -0.23
C SER A 273 -23.69 14.32 -0.35
N ILE A 274 -23.84 13.08 0.10
CA ILE A 274 -25.06 12.28 -0.03
C ILE A 274 -25.43 11.78 1.37
N ASP A 275 -26.61 12.14 1.85
CA ASP A 275 -27.20 11.58 3.07
C ASP A 275 -28.35 10.61 2.72
N PRO A 276 -28.40 9.41 3.33
CA PRO A 276 -27.43 8.83 4.25
C PRO A 276 -26.11 8.41 3.55
N PRO A 277 -24.94 8.55 4.20
CA PRO A 277 -23.64 8.33 3.59
C PRO A 277 -23.42 6.90 3.09
N LEU A 278 -22.81 6.79 1.90
CA LEU A 278 -22.65 5.54 1.16
C LEU A 278 -21.18 5.15 0.96
N THR A 279 -20.90 3.85 0.96
CA THR A 279 -19.56 3.27 0.73
C THR A 279 -19.37 2.67 -0.67
N SER A 280 -20.33 2.89 -1.59
CA SER A 280 -20.38 2.24 -2.89
C SER A 280 -20.39 3.26 -4.03
N LYS A 281 -19.22 3.54 -4.61
CA LYS A 281 -19.03 4.52 -5.70
C LYS A 281 -19.97 4.33 -6.90
N LYS A 282 -20.44 3.11 -7.16
CA LYS A 282 -21.46 2.87 -8.18
C LYS A 282 -22.80 3.45 -7.74
N VAL A 283 -23.26 3.18 -6.52
CA VAL A 283 -24.57 3.65 -6.03
C VAL A 283 -24.59 5.18 -5.91
N CYS A 284 -23.46 5.81 -5.55
CA CYS A 284 -23.33 7.26 -5.60
C CYS A 284 -23.56 7.80 -7.03
N ARG A 285 -22.98 7.16 -8.05
CA ARG A 285 -23.27 7.50 -9.46
C ARG A 285 -24.70 7.19 -9.88
N ASP A 286 -25.26 6.07 -9.47
CA ASP A 286 -26.66 5.71 -9.78
C ASP A 286 -27.62 6.80 -9.24
N ILE A 287 -27.33 7.36 -8.05
CA ILE A 287 -28.04 8.52 -7.47
C ILE A 287 -27.79 9.81 -8.26
N LEU A 288 -26.53 10.17 -8.55
CA LEU A 288 -26.21 11.40 -9.31
C LEU A 288 -26.77 11.37 -10.75
N ASN A 289 -26.87 10.18 -11.36
CA ASN A 289 -27.53 9.99 -12.66
C ASN A 289 -29.06 10.19 -12.56
N LYS A 290 -29.71 9.68 -11.50
CA LYS A 290 -31.15 9.94 -11.24
C LYS A 290 -31.39 11.43 -10.97
N LEU A 291 -30.49 12.10 -10.25
CA LEU A 291 -30.51 13.54 -9.99
C LEU A 291 -30.40 14.34 -11.31
N GLN A 292 -29.46 14.01 -12.19
CA GLN A 292 -29.34 14.61 -13.52
C GLN A 292 -30.60 14.40 -14.38
N GLN A 293 -31.19 13.21 -14.33
CA GLN A 293 -32.44 12.89 -15.05
C GLN A 293 -33.65 13.67 -14.51
N THR A 294 -33.66 14.03 -13.23
CA THR A 294 -34.81 14.66 -12.56
C THR A 294 -34.74 16.18 -12.61
N PHE A 295 -33.55 16.76 -12.41
CA PHE A 295 -33.35 18.21 -12.25
C PHE A 295 -32.53 18.86 -13.39
N GLY A 296 -31.94 18.07 -14.30
CA GLY A 296 -30.92 18.51 -15.26
C GLY A 296 -31.28 19.71 -16.14
N GLN A 297 -32.49 19.74 -16.70
CA GLN A 297 -32.90 20.83 -17.59
C GLN A 297 -33.24 22.12 -16.83
N VAL A 298 -33.80 22.01 -15.63
CA VAL A 298 -34.32 23.15 -14.86
C VAL A 298 -33.25 23.74 -13.94
N GLU A 299 -32.67 22.94 -13.07
CA GLU A 299 -31.78 23.40 -11.99
C GLU A 299 -30.31 23.51 -12.42
N PHE A 300 -29.89 22.77 -13.46
CA PHE A 300 -28.49 22.78 -13.94
C PHE A 300 -28.34 23.47 -15.30
N GLY A 301 -29.45 23.96 -15.88
CA GLY A 301 -29.47 24.62 -17.19
C GLY A 301 -28.99 23.73 -18.33
N GLY A 302 -29.28 22.41 -18.26
CA GLY A 302 -28.92 21.43 -19.27
C GLY A 302 -27.47 20.94 -19.27
N LYS A 303 -26.59 21.49 -18.42
CA LYS A 303 -25.17 21.11 -18.34
C LYS A 303 -24.96 19.64 -17.97
N LEU A 304 -23.86 19.05 -18.45
CA LEU A 304 -23.37 17.74 -18.03
C LEU A 304 -22.19 17.87 -17.05
N TRP A 305 -21.86 16.77 -16.37
CA TRP A 305 -20.74 16.73 -15.43
C TRP A 305 -19.95 15.43 -15.48
N ALA A 306 -18.71 15.52 -14.99
CA ALA A 306 -17.95 14.38 -14.53
C ALA A 306 -18.01 14.29 -13.00
N TYR A 307 -18.17 13.10 -12.44
CA TYR A 307 -18.20 12.87 -10.98
C TYR A 307 -17.19 11.77 -10.63
N ASP A 308 -16.37 11.96 -9.59
CA ASP A 308 -15.37 10.95 -9.21
C ASP A 308 -16.00 9.69 -8.58
N GLY A 309 -17.21 9.81 -8.03
CA GLY A 309 -17.96 8.75 -7.34
C GLY A 309 -17.79 8.74 -5.83
N GLU A 310 -17.15 9.76 -5.26
CA GLU A 310 -17.05 10.02 -3.82
C GLU A 310 -17.58 11.42 -3.53
N THR A 311 -16.81 12.47 -3.83
CA THR A 311 -17.10 13.84 -3.37
C THR A 311 -16.84 14.94 -4.39
N ALA A 312 -16.25 14.67 -5.56
CA ALA A 312 -15.81 15.71 -6.49
C ALA A 312 -16.56 15.65 -7.83
N LEU A 313 -17.30 16.73 -8.14
CA LEU A 313 -18.09 16.91 -9.36
C LEU A 313 -17.58 18.11 -10.15
N PHE A 314 -17.55 18.01 -11.48
CA PHE A 314 -16.95 18.97 -12.39
C PHE A 314 -17.91 19.33 -13.52
N THR A 315 -18.07 20.62 -13.83
CA THR A 315 -18.99 21.15 -14.89
C THR A 315 -18.28 22.13 -15.84
N SER A 316 -18.79 22.20 -17.08
CA SER A 316 -18.36 23.18 -18.08
C SER A 316 -19.08 24.51 -17.86
N GLY A 317 -18.44 25.43 -17.13
CA GLY A 317 -19.08 26.65 -16.64
C GLY A 317 -19.93 26.42 -15.38
N SER A 318 -20.30 27.49 -14.67
CA SER A 318 -20.99 27.41 -13.38
C SER A 318 -22.42 26.87 -13.46
N LEU A 319 -22.81 26.10 -12.45
CA LEU A 319 -24.21 25.89 -12.08
C LEU A 319 -24.85 27.22 -11.63
N PRO A 320 -26.19 27.39 -11.70
CA PRO A 320 -26.86 28.64 -11.35
C PRO A 320 -26.96 28.91 -9.83
N PHE A 321 -26.36 28.05 -8.99
CA PHE A 321 -26.31 28.17 -7.53
C PHE A 321 -24.89 27.89 -7.00
N ASN A 322 -24.59 28.42 -5.82
CA ASN A 322 -23.34 28.14 -5.10
C ASN A 322 -23.46 26.95 -4.13
N SER A 323 -24.63 26.68 -3.56
CA SER A 323 -24.89 25.50 -2.70
C SER A 323 -26.38 25.17 -2.71
N MET A 324 -26.75 23.92 -2.94
CA MET A 324 -28.16 23.49 -3.01
C MET A 324 -28.34 22.01 -2.66
N ASP A 325 -29.46 21.68 -2.01
CA ASP A 325 -29.85 20.33 -1.55
C ASP A 325 -30.97 19.76 -2.42
N PHE A 326 -30.74 18.59 -3.01
CA PHE A 326 -31.68 17.92 -3.91
C PHE A 326 -32.25 16.63 -3.29
N PRO A 327 -33.58 16.47 -3.21
CA PRO A 327 -34.21 15.21 -2.84
C PRO A 327 -34.19 14.25 -4.04
N VAL A 328 -33.52 13.09 -3.90
CA VAL A 328 -33.38 12.08 -4.95
C VAL A 328 -33.99 10.77 -4.51
N PHE A 329 -35.10 10.37 -5.15
CA PHE A 329 -35.68 9.04 -4.98
C PHE A 329 -35.05 8.06 -5.96
N LEU A 330 -34.24 7.11 -5.47
CA LEU A 330 -33.71 6.04 -6.31
C LEU A 330 -34.60 4.81 -6.25
N ASP A 331 -35.28 4.52 -7.37
CA ASP A 331 -36.05 3.30 -7.56
C ASP A 331 -35.20 2.04 -7.36
N ASP A 332 -35.80 1.01 -6.75
CA ASP A 332 -35.20 -0.32 -6.58
C ASP A 332 -33.82 -0.36 -5.86
N PHE A 333 -33.62 0.57 -4.92
CA PHE A 333 -32.39 0.72 -4.13
C PHE A 333 -31.99 -0.57 -3.38
N LYS A 334 -30.96 -1.27 -3.89
CA LYS A 334 -30.41 -2.52 -3.32
C LYS A 334 -29.06 -2.30 -2.61
N GLY A 335 -28.90 -1.15 -1.94
CA GLY A 335 -27.73 -0.83 -1.11
C GLY A 335 -27.71 -1.55 0.25
N SER A 336 -26.51 -1.77 0.81
CA SER A 336 -26.31 -2.69 1.94
C SER A 336 -26.61 -2.09 3.32
N SER A 337 -27.60 -2.68 4.00
CA SER A 337 -27.64 -2.91 5.46
C SER A 337 -27.25 -1.76 6.41
N PHE A 338 -28.21 -0.93 6.82
CA PHE A 338 -28.13 -0.18 8.09
C PHE A 338 -29.46 -0.19 8.87
N ARG A 339 -29.52 0.52 10.01
CA ARG A 339 -30.45 0.25 11.13
C ARG A 339 -31.94 0.53 10.81
N PRO A 340 -32.88 -0.32 11.26
CA PRO A 340 -34.27 0.07 11.41
C PRO A 340 -34.43 0.85 12.72
N GLY A 341 -34.93 2.08 12.66
CA GLY A 341 -35.08 2.92 13.84
C GLY A 341 -35.32 4.40 13.55
N ASP A 342 -35.88 4.73 12.38
CA ASP A 342 -36.31 6.10 12.08
C ASP A 342 -37.56 6.08 11.19
N ARG A 343 -38.67 6.55 11.76
CA ARG A 343 -39.96 6.86 11.12
C ARG A 343 -40.73 7.82 12.02
N GLY A 344 -40.23 9.05 12.14
CA GLY A 344 -41.05 10.15 12.65
C GLY A 344 -42.28 10.31 11.75
N GLY A 345 -43.48 10.19 12.32
CA GLY A 345 -44.72 10.35 11.56
C GLY A 345 -45.06 11.82 11.33
N ARG A 346 -45.73 12.12 10.21
CA ARG A 346 -46.56 13.31 10.07
C ARG A 346 -47.93 12.89 9.54
N HIS A 347 -48.98 13.25 10.27
CA HIS A 347 -50.34 13.22 9.77
C HIS A 347 -50.54 14.42 8.81
N GLY A 348 -51.36 14.21 7.78
CA GLY A 348 -51.89 15.26 6.91
C GLY A 348 -53.34 14.90 6.60
N HIS A 349 -54.25 15.86 6.74
CA HIS A 349 -55.69 15.60 6.57
C HIS A 349 -56.10 15.54 5.09
N SER A 350 -57.20 14.84 4.82
CA SER A 350 -58.01 15.00 3.61
C SER A 350 -59.48 14.70 3.96
N PRO A 351 -60.47 15.42 3.41
CA PRO A 351 -61.87 15.34 3.83
C PRO A 351 -62.62 14.13 3.21
N PRO A 352 -63.78 13.73 3.78
CA PRO A 352 -64.53 12.56 3.36
C PRO A 352 -65.60 12.86 2.30
N MET A 353 -65.87 11.92 1.38
CA MET A 353 -67.08 11.90 0.55
C MET A 353 -67.45 10.47 0.11
N GLY A 354 -68.76 10.20 0.06
CA GLY A 354 -69.40 9.23 -0.86
C GLY A 354 -69.31 7.73 -0.53
N SER A 355 -70.40 7.16 -0.01
CA SER A 355 -70.68 5.71 0.00
C SER A 355 -71.89 5.35 -0.87
N PRO A 356 -71.78 4.40 -1.81
CA PRO A 356 -72.92 3.72 -2.44
C PRO A 356 -73.18 2.30 -1.84
N PRO A 357 -74.37 1.70 -2.07
CA PRO A 357 -74.85 0.48 -1.39
C PRO A 357 -74.44 -0.86 -2.05
N PRO A 358 -74.64 -2.00 -1.36
CA PRO A 358 -74.23 -3.33 -1.85
C PRO A 358 -75.28 -4.07 -2.70
N GLY A 359 -74.80 -4.89 -3.63
CA GLY A 359 -75.56 -5.89 -4.40
C GLY A 359 -74.65 -7.06 -4.81
N SER A 360 -75.19 -8.26 -4.95
CA SER A 360 -74.45 -9.53 -5.16
C SER A 360 -75.24 -10.47 -6.09
N PRO A 361 -74.71 -11.61 -6.57
CA PRO A 361 -73.31 -12.03 -6.73
C PRO A 361 -72.97 -12.46 -8.19
N GLY A 362 -71.68 -12.61 -8.51
CA GLY A 362 -71.21 -13.24 -9.75
C GLY A 362 -69.73 -13.65 -9.64
N GLN A 363 -69.36 -14.85 -10.11
CA GLN A 363 -68.03 -15.42 -9.90
C GLN A 363 -67.12 -15.26 -11.13
N GLU A 364 -65.94 -14.67 -10.93
CA GLU A 364 -64.73 -15.02 -11.69
C GLU A 364 -63.49 -14.89 -10.80
N ILE A 365 -62.68 -15.96 -10.70
CA ILE A 365 -61.51 -16.00 -9.81
C ILE A 365 -60.28 -15.48 -10.54
N VAL A 366 -60.21 -14.17 -10.75
CA VAL A 366 -59.00 -13.52 -11.26
C VAL A 366 -57.89 -13.58 -10.20
N PRO A 367 -56.70 -14.17 -10.48
CA PRO A 367 -55.62 -14.25 -9.52
C PRO A 367 -55.08 -12.85 -9.20
N LYS A 368 -55.35 -12.38 -7.96
CA LYS A 368 -55.04 -11.00 -7.53
C LYS A 368 -53.56 -10.65 -7.74
N ARG A 369 -53.28 -9.83 -8.76
CA ARG A 369 -51.99 -9.16 -9.00
C ARG A 369 -51.55 -8.43 -7.72
N ARG A 370 -50.68 -9.04 -6.92
CA ARG A 370 -49.93 -8.34 -5.87
C ARG A 370 -49.05 -7.29 -6.55
N LYS A 371 -49.43 -6.00 -6.45
CA LYS A 371 -48.54 -4.89 -6.77
C LYS A 371 -47.31 -5.01 -5.86
N THR A 372 -46.19 -5.48 -6.41
CA THR A 372 -44.92 -5.53 -5.71
C THR A 372 -44.42 -4.10 -5.56
N ILE A 373 -44.61 -3.51 -4.36
CA ILE A 373 -44.14 -2.16 -4.06
C ILE A 373 -42.61 -2.17 -4.15
N ALA A 374 -42.07 -1.54 -5.20
CA ALA A 374 -40.64 -1.35 -5.36
C ALA A 374 -40.10 -0.57 -4.16
N ARG A 375 -38.99 -1.04 -3.58
CA ARG A 375 -38.34 -0.35 -2.46
C ARG A 375 -37.38 0.70 -3.00
N GLY A 376 -37.94 1.74 -3.60
CA GLY A 376 -37.19 2.97 -3.80
C GLY A 376 -36.82 3.61 -2.46
N ARG A 377 -35.84 4.52 -2.48
CA ARG A 377 -35.34 5.19 -1.27
C ARG A 377 -34.92 6.61 -1.57
N ASP A 378 -35.27 7.50 -0.65
CA ASP A 378 -34.91 8.91 -0.64
C ASP A 378 -33.45 9.12 -0.18
N PHE A 379 -32.79 10.07 -0.83
CA PHE A 379 -31.48 10.60 -0.50
C PHE A 379 -31.54 12.13 -0.57
N THR A 380 -30.78 12.82 0.29
CA THR A 380 -30.49 14.25 0.10
C THR A 380 -29.10 14.36 -0.49
N VAL A 381 -28.96 15.01 -1.64
CA VAL A 381 -27.67 15.28 -2.27
C VAL A 381 -27.39 16.77 -2.22
N ARG A 382 -26.36 17.17 -1.48
CA ARG A 382 -25.84 18.54 -1.49
C ARG A 382 -24.79 18.69 -2.58
N ILE A 383 -24.92 19.73 -3.39
CA ILE A 383 -23.90 20.16 -4.37
C ILE A 383 -23.47 21.58 -4.00
N GLU A 384 -22.19 21.76 -3.69
CA GLU A 384 -21.62 23.02 -3.18
C GLU A 384 -20.35 23.42 -3.95
N PHE A 385 -20.25 24.68 -4.39
CA PHE A 385 -19.11 25.18 -5.15
C PHE A 385 -17.84 25.18 -4.29
N ALA A 386 -16.77 24.59 -4.83
CA ALA A 386 -15.51 24.40 -4.12
C ALA A 386 -14.35 25.21 -4.72
N ALA A 387 -14.16 25.16 -6.05
CA ALA A 387 -13.03 25.81 -6.71
C ALA A 387 -13.25 26.02 -8.22
N LYS A 388 -12.40 26.86 -8.83
CA LYS A 388 -12.30 27.04 -10.28
C LYS A 388 -10.95 26.51 -10.77
N ILE A 389 -10.95 25.56 -11.71
CA ILE A 389 -9.77 24.87 -12.22
C ILE A 389 -9.38 25.47 -13.58
N ARG A 390 -8.21 26.09 -13.65
CA ARG A 390 -7.72 26.83 -14.84
C ARG A 390 -7.18 25.88 -15.90
N MET A 391 -7.99 25.54 -16.90
CA MET A 391 -7.58 24.62 -17.97
C MET A 391 -6.40 25.13 -18.78
N ARG A 392 -6.28 26.45 -18.98
CA ARG A 392 -5.15 27.08 -19.68
C ARG A 392 -3.78 26.80 -19.04
N ALA A 393 -3.73 26.41 -17.77
CA ALA A 393 -2.48 26.00 -17.11
C ALA A 393 -1.77 24.85 -17.84
N ILE A 394 -2.50 23.95 -18.51
CA ILE A 394 -1.89 22.87 -19.32
C ILE A 394 -1.19 23.45 -20.56
N ASP A 395 -1.85 24.35 -21.30
CA ASP A 395 -1.26 24.99 -22.49
C ASP A 395 -0.08 25.90 -22.12
N GLU A 396 -0.22 26.67 -21.05
CA GLU A 396 0.86 27.50 -20.48
C GLU A 396 2.07 26.65 -20.05
N MET A 397 1.84 25.49 -19.42
CA MET A 397 2.91 24.55 -19.05
C MET A 397 3.56 23.90 -20.27
N MET A 398 2.80 23.58 -21.33
CA MET A 398 3.35 22.98 -22.57
C MET A 398 4.11 23.99 -23.46
N ARG A 399 3.76 25.28 -23.38
CA ARG A 399 4.44 26.38 -24.09
C ARG A 399 5.60 27.01 -23.31
N GLY A 400 5.82 26.60 -22.06
CA GLY A 400 6.65 27.29 -21.07
C GLY A 400 8.15 27.34 -21.41
N ALA A 401 8.55 28.19 -22.36
CA ALA A 401 9.94 28.38 -22.79
C ALA A 401 10.86 29.06 -21.75
N THR A 402 10.36 29.37 -20.55
CA THR A 402 11.16 29.91 -19.45
C THR A 402 12.02 28.83 -18.81
N GLY A 403 13.34 29.02 -18.77
CA GLY A 403 14.32 28.10 -18.16
C GLY A 403 14.29 28.04 -16.62
N ARG A 404 13.09 28.00 -16.02
CA ARG A 404 12.84 27.82 -14.59
C ARG A 404 11.58 26.95 -14.43
N CYS A 405 11.64 25.90 -13.62
CA CYS A 405 10.45 25.16 -13.23
C CYS A 405 9.50 26.07 -12.43
N ASN A 406 8.30 26.34 -12.96
CA ASN A 406 7.23 26.96 -12.18
C ASN A 406 6.39 25.84 -11.55
N GLN A 407 6.75 25.45 -10.33
CA GLN A 407 6.10 24.37 -9.58
C GLN A 407 4.61 24.64 -9.33
N GLU A 408 4.20 25.90 -9.16
CA GLU A 408 2.80 26.30 -8.99
C GLU A 408 1.99 26.08 -10.28
N LEU A 409 2.61 26.30 -11.45
CA LEU A 409 2.03 26.00 -12.76
C LEU A 409 1.97 24.49 -13.03
N GLU A 410 3.02 23.73 -12.68
CA GLU A 410 3.00 22.25 -12.77
C GLU A 410 1.86 21.66 -11.90
N ILE A 411 1.63 22.21 -10.70
CA ILE A 411 0.54 21.79 -9.81
C ILE A 411 -0.84 22.09 -10.45
N ARG A 412 -1.07 23.32 -10.95
CA ARG A 412 -2.33 23.70 -11.63
C ARG A 412 -2.61 22.86 -12.88
N ALA A 413 -1.58 22.60 -13.69
CA ALA A 413 -1.70 21.76 -14.87
C ALA A 413 -1.99 20.29 -14.50
N SER A 414 -1.38 19.77 -13.43
CA SER A 414 -1.64 18.43 -12.89
C SER A 414 -3.08 18.26 -12.38
N GLU A 415 -3.63 19.28 -11.71
CA GLU A 415 -5.04 19.30 -11.31
C GLU A 415 -5.98 19.28 -12.53
N ALA A 416 -5.72 20.13 -13.53
CA ALA A 416 -6.50 20.16 -14.76
C ALA A 416 -6.42 18.84 -15.55
N LEU A 417 -5.23 18.21 -15.64
CA LEU A 417 -5.04 16.88 -16.24
C LEU A 417 -5.84 15.78 -15.50
N ARG A 418 -5.87 15.83 -14.15
CA ARG A 418 -6.68 14.91 -13.34
C ARG A 418 -8.16 15.01 -13.65
N VAL A 419 -8.69 16.20 -13.98
CA VAL A 419 -10.10 16.35 -14.41
C VAL A 419 -10.35 15.67 -15.76
N LEU A 420 -9.41 15.74 -16.70
CA LEU A 420 -9.52 15.03 -17.99
C LEU A 420 -9.56 13.50 -17.82
N ASP A 421 -8.79 12.95 -16.87
CA ASP A 421 -8.86 11.52 -16.52
C ASP A 421 -10.19 11.15 -15.82
N ILE A 422 -10.79 12.07 -15.05
CA ILE A 422 -12.11 11.89 -14.43
C ILE A 422 -13.25 11.95 -15.47
N LEU A 423 -13.14 12.81 -16.48
CA LEU A 423 -14.06 12.86 -17.63
C LEU A 423 -14.09 11.53 -18.41
N LEU A 424 -12.91 10.98 -18.74
CA LEU A 424 -12.78 9.67 -19.40
C LEU A 424 -13.33 8.52 -18.54
N ARG A 425 -13.12 8.59 -17.23
CA ARG A 425 -13.72 7.66 -16.26
C ARG A 425 -15.24 7.72 -16.25
N GLU A 426 -15.84 8.90 -16.33
CA GLU A 426 -17.30 9.05 -16.25
C GLU A 426 -17.98 8.61 -17.56
N SER A 427 -17.42 8.95 -18.71
CA SER A 427 -17.82 8.40 -20.02
C SER A 427 -17.86 6.86 -20.00
N ALA A 428 -16.79 6.22 -19.50
CA ALA A 428 -16.75 4.76 -19.34
C ALA A 428 -17.79 4.24 -18.34
N SER A 429 -18.08 5.00 -17.28
CA SER A 429 -19.09 4.65 -16.26
C SER A 429 -20.51 4.66 -16.83
N GLN A 430 -20.88 5.73 -17.55
CA GLN A 430 -22.20 5.88 -18.19
C GLN A 430 -22.44 4.77 -19.23
N ARG A 431 -21.38 4.31 -19.91
CA ARG A 431 -21.40 3.18 -20.84
C ARG A 431 -21.29 1.80 -20.18
N GLY A 432 -21.38 1.71 -18.85
CA GLY A 432 -21.49 0.45 -18.10
C GLY A 432 -20.18 -0.33 -17.91
N TYR A 433 -19.02 0.26 -18.17
CA TYR A 433 -17.73 -0.44 -18.04
C TYR A 433 -17.41 -0.72 -16.56
N LEU A 434 -16.76 -1.86 -16.29
CA LEU A 434 -16.19 -2.13 -14.98
C LEU A 434 -14.91 -1.29 -14.80
N LEU A 435 -14.96 -0.32 -13.90
CA LEU A 435 -13.86 0.59 -13.60
C LEU A 435 -12.97 0.02 -12.48
N VAL A 436 -11.65 -0.13 -12.71
CA VAL A 436 -10.69 -0.60 -11.69
C VAL A 436 -9.43 0.27 -11.73
N ARG A 437 -9.41 1.31 -10.87
CA ARG A 437 -8.53 2.47 -11.07
C ARG A 437 -8.73 2.98 -12.50
N ASP A 438 -7.67 3.31 -13.21
CA ASP A 438 -7.68 4.01 -14.50
C ASP A 438 -7.66 3.01 -15.66
N ASN A 439 -8.38 1.90 -15.45
CA ASN A 439 -8.55 0.78 -16.36
C ASN A 439 -10.03 0.46 -16.46
N PHE A 440 -10.54 0.34 -17.68
CA PHE A 440 -11.96 0.12 -17.97
C PHE A 440 -12.12 -1.22 -18.70
N PHE A 441 -13.01 -2.09 -18.20
CA PHE A 441 -13.20 -3.46 -18.72
C PHE A 441 -14.65 -3.68 -19.14
N HIS A 442 -14.87 -4.22 -20.34
CA HIS A 442 -16.21 -4.50 -20.86
C HIS A 442 -16.15 -5.60 -21.94
N PRO A 443 -17.14 -6.51 -22.04
CA PRO A 443 -17.11 -7.61 -23.02
C PRO A 443 -17.06 -7.17 -24.50
N SER A 444 -17.49 -5.94 -24.83
CA SER A 444 -17.38 -5.39 -26.18
C SER A 444 -15.92 -5.20 -26.66
N LEU A 445 -14.94 -5.21 -25.76
CA LEU A 445 -13.52 -5.13 -26.10
C LEU A 445 -12.90 -6.49 -26.50
N GLY A 446 -13.67 -7.58 -26.40
CA GLY A 446 -13.28 -8.93 -26.83
C GLY A 446 -13.87 -10.02 -25.93
N MET A 447 -14.07 -11.20 -26.52
CA MET A 447 -14.67 -12.35 -25.85
C MET A 447 -13.98 -12.69 -24.51
N PRO A 448 -14.75 -12.98 -23.44
CA PRO A 448 -14.19 -13.46 -22.18
C PRO A 448 -13.35 -14.73 -22.35
N CYS A 449 -12.16 -14.77 -21.75
CA CYS A 449 -11.25 -15.91 -21.82
C CYS A 449 -11.43 -16.82 -20.59
N ASP A 450 -11.84 -18.08 -20.78
CA ASP A 450 -12.03 -19.00 -19.65
C ASP A 450 -10.70 -19.43 -19.01
N LEU A 451 -10.43 -18.93 -17.80
CA LEU A 451 -9.26 -19.27 -16.99
C LEU A 451 -9.44 -20.60 -16.23
N GLY A 452 -10.66 -21.14 -16.23
CA GLY A 452 -11.10 -22.35 -15.55
C GLY A 452 -11.40 -22.13 -14.08
N GLY A 453 -12.27 -22.97 -13.51
CA GLY A 453 -12.56 -22.96 -12.08
C GLY A 453 -13.46 -21.80 -11.66
N GLY A 454 -14.49 -21.49 -12.46
CA GLY A 454 -15.45 -20.42 -12.20
C GLY A 454 -14.94 -19.00 -12.47
N VAL A 455 -13.77 -18.86 -13.10
CA VAL A 455 -13.10 -17.56 -13.31
C VAL A 455 -12.77 -17.35 -14.79
N GLU A 456 -13.10 -16.17 -15.30
CA GLU A 456 -12.84 -15.74 -16.67
C GLU A 456 -11.98 -14.44 -16.70
N GLY A 457 -11.34 -14.17 -17.82
CA GLY A 457 -10.60 -12.94 -18.08
C GLY A 457 -11.40 -12.01 -18.99
N TRP A 458 -11.69 -10.78 -18.53
CA TRP A 458 -12.27 -9.73 -19.37
C TRP A 458 -11.18 -8.80 -19.90
N HIS A 459 -11.21 -8.53 -21.19
CA HIS A 459 -10.37 -7.52 -21.81
C HIS A 459 -10.79 -6.10 -21.41
N GLY A 460 -9.81 -5.20 -21.42
CA GLY A 460 -9.96 -3.81 -21.04
C GLY A 460 -8.83 -2.97 -21.62
N TYR A 461 -8.84 -1.68 -21.29
CA TYR A 461 -7.70 -0.80 -21.53
C TYR A 461 -7.48 0.13 -20.33
N HIS A 462 -6.22 0.49 -20.11
CA HIS A 462 -5.82 1.66 -19.35
C HIS A 462 -6.03 2.91 -20.20
N SER A 463 -6.40 4.03 -19.57
CA SER A 463 -6.52 5.34 -20.22
C SER A 463 -6.00 6.44 -19.30
N SER A 464 -5.06 7.26 -19.74
CA SER A 464 -4.83 8.60 -19.15
C SER A 464 -4.34 9.62 -20.15
N VAL A 465 -4.67 10.89 -19.91
CA VAL A 465 -4.22 12.05 -20.68
C VAL A 465 -2.83 12.50 -20.21
N ARG A 466 -1.94 12.84 -21.14
CA ARG A 466 -0.53 13.14 -20.88
C ARG A 466 -0.02 14.31 -21.73
N PRO A 467 0.65 15.32 -21.12
CA PRO A 467 1.34 16.37 -21.86
C PRO A 467 2.66 15.84 -22.42
N THR A 468 2.91 16.00 -23.72
CA THR A 468 4.13 15.53 -24.38
C THR A 468 4.63 16.54 -25.42
N GLY A 469 5.80 16.31 -26.01
CA GLY A 469 6.32 17.11 -27.14
C GLY A 469 5.44 17.12 -28.40
N LEU A 470 4.41 16.27 -28.50
CA LEU A 470 3.38 16.31 -29.55
C LEU A 470 2.17 17.19 -29.16
N GLY A 471 2.21 17.86 -28.02
CA GLY A 471 1.06 18.48 -27.35
C GLY A 471 0.40 17.49 -26.39
N LEU A 472 -0.91 17.62 -26.20
CA LEU A 472 -1.67 16.71 -25.35
C LEU A 472 -1.88 15.36 -26.06
N THR A 473 -1.78 14.25 -25.32
CA THR A 473 -1.99 12.90 -25.87
C THR A 473 -2.78 11.99 -24.92
N LEU A 474 -3.46 10.99 -25.47
CA LEU A 474 -4.17 9.94 -24.75
C LEU A 474 -3.36 8.64 -24.78
N ASN A 475 -2.82 8.20 -23.64
CA ASN A 475 -2.07 6.95 -23.50
C ASN A 475 -3.02 5.79 -23.23
N LEU A 476 -3.37 5.03 -24.28
CA LEU A 476 -4.33 3.93 -24.23
C LEU A 476 -3.57 2.60 -24.41
N ASP A 477 -3.47 1.79 -23.35
CA ASP A 477 -2.78 0.49 -23.38
C ASP A 477 -3.71 -0.64 -22.95
N ILE A 478 -3.71 -1.76 -23.67
CA ILE A 478 -4.61 -2.87 -23.39
C ILE A 478 -4.25 -3.65 -22.11
N THR A 479 -5.29 -4.05 -21.38
CA THR A 479 -5.18 -4.77 -20.10
C THR A 479 -6.19 -5.93 -20.03
N MET A 480 -6.11 -6.73 -18.96
CA MET A 480 -7.09 -7.78 -18.67
C MET A 480 -7.31 -7.91 -17.17
N THR A 481 -8.56 -8.08 -16.74
CA THR A 481 -8.93 -8.32 -15.33
C THR A 481 -9.61 -9.68 -15.18
N THR A 482 -9.65 -10.21 -13.96
CA THR A 482 -10.31 -11.49 -13.66
C THR A 482 -11.69 -11.28 -13.07
N ILE A 483 -12.68 -11.98 -13.62
CA ILE A 483 -14.10 -11.90 -13.32
C ILE A 483 -14.61 -13.27 -12.86
N VAL A 484 -15.62 -13.27 -11.99
CA VAL A 484 -16.35 -14.49 -11.61
C VAL A 484 -17.38 -14.79 -12.71
N LYS A 485 -17.36 -16.00 -13.26
CA LYS A 485 -18.32 -16.44 -14.30
C LYS A 485 -19.78 -16.22 -13.82
N PRO A 486 -20.69 -15.68 -14.66
CA PRO A 486 -22.10 -15.46 -14.31
C PRO A 486 -22.95 -16.74 -14.48
N ILE A 487 -22.55 -17.79 -13.76
CA ILE A 487 -23.12 -19.15 -13.76
C ILE A 487 -23.83 -19.44 -12.42
N MET A 488 -24.45 -20.61 -12.27
CA MET A 488 -25.04 -21.01 -10.99
C MET A 488 -23.95 -21.20 -9.92
N VAL A 489 -24.27 -20.90 -8.66
CA VAL A 489 -23.30 -21.08 -7.56
C VAL A 489 -22.91 -22.54 -7.39
N GLU A 490 -23.81 -23.47 -7.72
CA GLU A 490 -23.56 -24.91 -7.82
C GLU A 490 -22.44 -25.22 -8.83
N GLU A 491 -22.59 -24.74 -10.07
CA GLU A 491 -21.65 -24.95 -11.18
C GLU A 491 -20.29 -24.30 -10.89
N PHE A 492 -20.29 -23.09 -10.33
CA PHE A 492 -19.09 -22.40 -9.89
C PHE A 492 -18.28 -23.21 -8.86
N LEU A 493 -18.96 -23.85 -7.90
CA LEU A 493 -18.30 -24.71 -6.92
C LEU A 493 -17.79 -26.01 -7.55
N LYS A 494 -18.58 -26.65 -8.43
CA LYS A 494 -18.16 -27.84 -9.19
C LYS A 494 -16.90 -27.56 -10.02
N GLU A 495 -16.90 -26.48 -10.81
CA GLU A 495 -15.74 -26.03 -11.59
C GLU A 495 -14.52 -25.75 -10.70
N MET A 496 -14.68 -24.96 -9.62
CA MET A 496 -13.54 -24.48 -8.83
C MET A 496 -12.83 -25.60 -8.05
N PHE A 497 -13.59 -26.59 -7.58
CA PHE A 497 -13.07 -27.68 -6.74
C PHE A 497 -12.90 -29.01 -7.48
N LYS A 498 -13.33 -29.08 -8.74
CA LYS A 498 -13.29 -30.28 -9.60
C LYS A 498 -13.96 -31.46 -8.88
N VAL A 499 -15.23 -31.22 -8.53
CA VAL A 499 -16.14 -32.18 -7.89
C VAL A 499 -17.35 -32.39 -8.78
N ASN A 500 -17.87 -33.61 -8.83
CA ASN A 500 -19.05 -33.92 -9.66
C ASN A 500 -20.35 -33.51 -8.96
N ASN A 501 -20.35 -33.51 -7.62
CA ASN A 501 -21.49 -33.11 -6.79
C ASN A 501 -21.03 -32.27 -5.59
N LEU A 502 -21.96 -31.61 -4.90
CA LEU A 502 -21.61 -30.75 -3.76
C LEU A 502 -21.25 -31.54 -2.48
N TYR A 503 -21.76 -32.77 -2.29
CA TYR A 503 -21.48 -33.57 -1.09
C TYR A 503 -20.00 -33.97 -0.99
N GLU A 504 -19.40 -34.34 -2.12
CA GLU A 504 -17.95 -34.56 -2.26
C GLU A 504 -17.14 -33.34 -1.74
N LEU A 505 -17.57 -32.11 -2.06
CA LEU A 505 -16.94 -30.89 -1.55
C LEU A 505 -17.17 -30.68 -0.04
N ARG A 506 -18.26 -31.19 0.55
CA ARG A 506 -18.50 -31.11 2.01
C ARG A 506 -17.56 -32.02 2.79
N GLU A 507 -17.27 -33.20 2.25
CA GLU A 507 -16.34 -34.18 2.84
C GLU A 507 -14.90 -33.66 2.83
N ARG A 508 -14.48 -33.03 1.71
CA ARG A 508 -13.17 -32.37 1.55
C ARG A 508 -13.04 -31.09 2.41
N GLN A 509 -12.95 -31.23 3.73
CA GLN A 509 -12.94 -30.14 4.73
C GLN A 509 -12.04 -28.93 4.39
N LYS A 510 -10.82 -29.16 3.88
CA LYS A 510 -9.87 -28.11 3.48
C LYS A 510 -10.40 -27.26 2.31
N GLU A 511 -11.06 -27.91 1.36
CA GLU A 511 -11.68 -27.28 0.20
C GLU A 511 -12.99 -26.60 0.56
N PHE A 512 -13.81 -27.22 1.42
CA PHE A 512 -15.03 -26.59 1.94
C PHE A 512 -14.74 -25.26 2.68
N ARG A 513 -13.69 -25.22 3.51
CA ARG A 513 -13.21 -23.98 4.17
C ARG A 513 -12.80 -22.92 3.13
N LYS A 514 -12.14 -23.32 2.04
CA LYS A 514 -11.79 -22.42 0.93
C LYS A 514 -13.04 -21.93 0.19
N ALA A 515 -14.06 -22.78 -0.04
CA ALA A 515 -15.34 -22.40 -0.64
C ALA A 515 -16.04 -21.29 0.17
N LYS A 516 -16.09 -21.41 1.51
CA LYS A 516 -16.59 -20.35 2.40
C LYS A 516 -15.85 -19.02 2.20
N SER A 517 -14.53 -19.06 2.03
CA SER A 517 -13.69 -17.87 1.83
C SER A 517 -13.82 -17.25 0.43
N VAL A 518 -14.06 -18.05 -0.62
CA VAL A 518 -14.23 -17.57 -1.99
C VAL A 518 -15.59 -16.90 -2.19
N LEU A 519 -16.69 -17.57 -1.82
CA LEU A 519 -18.04 -17.04 -2.04
C LEU A 519 -18.36 -15.80 -1.20
N LYS A 520 -17.74 -15.66 -0.03
CA LYS A 520 -17.99 -14.52 0.88
C LYS A 520 -17.72 -13.18 0.19
N GLY A 521 -18.79 -12.38 0.06
CA GLY A 521 -18.80 -11.06 -0.55
C GLY A 521 -19.23 -11.01 -2.01
N ILE A 522 -19.37 -12.16 -2.69
CA ILE A 522 -19.93 -12.24 -4.05
C ILE A 522 -21.44 -11.93 -3.99
N ARG A 523 -21.95 -11.19 -4.99
CA ARG A 523 -23.39 -10.99 -5.18
C ARG A 523 -23.99 -12.07 -6.06
N ILE A 524 -25.20 -12.47 -5.72
CA ILE A 524 -26.00 -13.47 -6.42
C ILE A 524 -27.39 -12.94 -6.70
N GLU A 525 -28.07 -13.55 -7.66
CA GLU A 525 -29.47 -13.30 -8.02
C GLU A 525 -30.29 -14.59 -7.86
N THR A 526 -31.54 -14.48 -7.39
CA THR A 526 -32.43 -15.64 -7.24
C THR A 526 -33.09 -16.03 -8.56
N THR A 527 -33.11 -17.33 -8.86
CA THR A 527 -33.71 -17.88 -10.09
C THR A 527 -35.15 -18.38 -9.91
N HIS A 528 -35.61 -18.56 -8.67
CA HIS A 528 -36.93 -19.12 -8.33
C HIS A 528 -38.05 -18.08 -8.22
N LEU A 529 -37.79 -16.81 -8.55
CA LEU A 529 -38.75 -15.70 -8.44
C LEU A 529 -38.98 -15.06 -9.81
N PRO A 530 -40.23 -14.64 -10.15
CA PRO A 530 -40.50 -13.90 -11.39
C PRO A 530 -39.75 -12.57 -11.53
N VAL A 531 -39.25 -12.02 -10.43
CA VAL A 531 -38.32 -10.89 -10.39
C VAL A 531 -37.13 -11.28 -9.51
N SER A 532 -35.97 -11.49 -10.13
CA SER A 532 -34.75 -11.91 -9.43
C SER A 532 -34.30 -10.88 -8.39
N GLN A 533 -34.08 -11.36 -7.17
CA GLN A 533 -33.60 -10.53 -6.06
C GLN A 533 -32.09 -10.67 -5.93
N SER A 534 -31.37 -9.54 -5.94
CA SER A 534 -29.93 -9.52 -5.77
C SER A 534 -29.55 -9.46 -4.29
N HIS A 535 -28.71 -10.40 -3.85
CA HIS A 535 -28.21 -10.47 -2.48
C HIS A 535 -26.67 -10.61 -2.47
N LYS A 536 -26.04 -10.40 -1.30
CA LYS A 536 -24.59 -10.55 -1.10
C LYS A 536 -24.32 -11.68 -0.10
N ILE A 537 -23.49 -12.65 -0.48
CA ILE A 537 -23.18 -13.80 0.37
C ILE A 537 -22.37 -13.36 1.60
N ALA A 538 -22.94 -13.52 2.79
CA ALA A 538 -22.25 -13.36 4.06
C ALA A 538 -21.44 -14.61 4.42
N GLY A 539 -21.97 -15.79 4.11
CA GLY A 539 -21.33 -17.08 4.33
C GLY A 539 -22.22 -18.27 3.97
N PHE A 540 -22.07 -19.37 4.73
CA PHE A 540 -22.93 -20.55 4.68
C PHE A 540 -23.61 -20.71 6.04
N SER A 541 -24.80 -21.32 6.07
CA SER A 541 -25.46 -21.73 7.31
C SER A 541 -24.64 -22.75 8.10
N ASP A 542 -24.83 -22.77 9.42
CA ASP A 542 -24.15 -23.72 10.31
C ASP A 542 -24.78 -25.12 10.28
N LYS A 543 -26.08 -25.20 9.97
CA LYS A 543 -26.84 -26.45 9.75
C LYS A 543 -27.11 -26.70 8.26
N ASN A 544 -27.31 -27.97 7.90
CA ASN A 544 -27.78 -28.40 6.58
C ASN A 544 -29.26 -28.00 6.38
N ILE A 545 -29.67 -27.76 5.13
CA ILE A 545 -30.99 -27.23 4.74
C ILE A 545 -32.18 -27.95 5.40
N GLN A 546 -32.16 -29.28 5.51
CA GLN A 546 -33.24 -30.05 6.14
C GLN A 546 -33.41 -29.77 7.65
N LEU A 547 -32.31 -29.45 8.35
CA LEU A 547 -32.28 -29.14 9.79
C LEU A 547 -32.24 -27.63 10.06
N LEU A 548 -32.22 -26.81 9.01
CA LEU A 548 -32.10 -25.36 9.08
C LEU A 548 -33.50 -24.76 9.16
N LYS A 549 -33.91 -24.36 10.36
CA LYS A 549 -35.21 -23.77 10.63
C LYS A 549 -35.18 -22.25 10.70
N PHE A 550 -36.34 -21.62 10.46
CA PHE A 550 -36.58 -20.20 10.68
C PHE A 550 -38.06 -19.92 10.98
N THR A 551 -38.34 -18.80 11.63
CA THR A 551 -39.71 -18.40 11.97
C THR A 551 -40.37 -17.57 10.86
N LYS A 552 -41.51 -18.03 10.36
CA LYS A 552 -42.38 -17.36 9.39
C LYS A 552 -43.61 -16.81 10.13
N LYS A 553 -43.84 -15.50 10.08
CA LYS A 553 -45.12 -14.90 10.51
C LYS A 553 -46.16 -15.19 9.44
N ILE A 554 -47.22 -15.90 9.80
CA ILE A 554 -48.38 -16.20 8.97
C ILE A 554 -49.57 -15.43 9.57
N LYS A 555 -50.39 -14.80 8.72
CA LYS A 555 -51.68 -14.26 9.18
C LYS A 555 -52.75 -15.33 9.05
N ASP A 556 -53.58 -15.49 10.07
CA ASP A 556 -54.83 -16.24 9.95
C ASP A 556 -55.92 -15.44 9.22
N GLY A 557 -57.10 -16.03 9.05
CA GLY A 557 -58.26 -15.40 8.40
C GLY A 557 -58.84 -14.21 9.16
N GLN A 558 -58.49 -14.03 10.43
CA GLN A 558 -58.88 -12.89 11.28
C GLN A 558 -57.80 -11.78 11.31
N GLY A 559 -56.66 -12.02 10.63
CA GLY A 559 -55.57 -11.06 10.47
C GLY A 559 -54.49 -11.11 11.55
N ASN A 560 -54.62 -11.98 12.56
CA ASN A 560 -53.67 -12.16 13.65
C ASN A 560 -52.40 -12.87 13.17
N ALA A 561 -51.24 -12.42 13.67
CA ALA A 561 -49.93 -12.85 13.16
C ALA A 561 -49.32 -13.99 13.99
N ARG A 562 -49.71 -15.23 13.68
CA ARG A 562 -49.12 -16.44 14.28
C ARG A 562 -47.68 -16.66 13.78
N GLU A 563 -46.76 -16.94 14.68
CA GLU A 563 -45.41 -17.38 14.33
C GLU A 563 -45.37 -18.90 14.17
N VAL A 564 -44.84 -19.36 13.04
CA VAL A 564 -44.66 -20.78 12.72
C VAL A 564 -43.19 -21.04 12.38
N GLU A 565 -42.58 -22.02 13.03
CA GLU A 565 -41.23 -22.45 12.73
C GLU A 565 -41.25 -23.48 11.59
N LEU A 566 -40.55 -23.20 10.49
CA LEU A 566 -40.45 -24.08 9.31
C LEU A 566 -38.99 -24.39 9.00
N SER A 567 -38.70 -25.59 8.48
CA SER A 567 -37.41 -25.82 7.83
C SER A 567 -37.32 -25.07 6.50
N VAL A 568 -36.11 -24.75 6.06
CA VAL A 568 -35.89 -24.16 4.72
C VAL A 568 -36.41 -25.11 3.63
N GLN A 569 -36.25 -26.43 3.80
CA GLN A 569 -36.78 -27.41 2.85
C GLN A 569 -38.31 -27.40 2.77
N GLN A 570 -39.00 -27.39 3.91
CA GLN A 570 -40.47 -27.26 3.96
C GLN A 570 -40.92 -25.97 3.30
N TYR A 571 -40.31 -24.83 3.67
CA TYR A 571 -40.68 -23.53 3.10
C TYR A 571 -40.59 -23.47 1.56
N TYR A 572 -39.56 -24.05 0.95
CA TYR A 572 -39.42 -24.07 -0.52
C TYR A 572 -40.38 -25.06 -1.21
N TRP A 573 -40.75 -26.15 -0.54
CA TRP A 573 -41.83 -27.04 -0.98
C TRP A 573 -43.20 -26.32 -0.88
N ASP A 574 -43.58 -25.90 0.32
CA ASP A 574 -44.90 -25.32 0.62
C ASP A 574 -45.19 -23.98 -0.09
N THR A 575 -44.15 -23.19 -0.38
CA THR A 575 -44.30 -21.81 -0.91
C THR A 575 -44.01 -21.71 -2.41
N TYR A 576 -43.21 -22.62 -2.98
CA TYR A 576 -42.78 -22.56 -4.39
C TYR A 576 -42.92 -23.90 -5.15
N ASN A 577 -43.48 -24.94 -4.52
CA ASN A 577 -43.58 -26.30 -5.06
C ASN A 577 -42.24 -26.86 -5.58
N TYR A 578 -41.12 -26.50 -4.94
CA TYR A 578 -39.78 -26.84 -5.43
C TYR A 578 -39.08 -27.88 -4.55
N LYS A 579 -38.77 -29.04 -5.13
CA LYS A 579 -38.00 -30.12 -4.50
C LYS A 579 -36.50 -29.83 -4.56
N LEU A 580 -35.91 -29.41 -3.43
CA LEU A 580 -34.47 -29.15 -3.32
C LEU A 580 -33.65 -30.42 -3.59
N LYS A 581 -32.67 -30.34 -4.49
CA LYS A 581 -31.70 -31.40 -4.81
C LYS A 581 -30.70 -31.63 -3.67
N TYR A 582 -30.41 -30.59 -2.88
CA TYR A 582 -29.32 -30.61 -1.90
C TYR A 582 -29.75 -30.42 -0.41
N PRO A 583 -30.73 -31.18 0.13
CA PRO A 583 -31.24 -31.00 1.50
C PRO A 583 -30.19 -31.27 2.60
N ASN A 584 -29.26 -32.20 2.33
CA ASN A 584 -28.11 -32.51 3.19
C ASN A 584 -26.94 -31.50 3.09
N PHE A 585 -27.09 -30.39 2.35
CA PHE A 585 -26.05 -29.36 2.21
C PHE A 585 -26.45 -28.06 2.93
N PRO A 586 -25.52 -27.23 3.44
CA PRO A 586 -25.86 -25.93 4.01
C PRO A 586 -26.34 -24.92 2.95
N ALA A 587 -27.25 -24.04 3.35
CA ALA A 587 -27.66 -22.89 2.54
C ALA A 587 -26.56 -21.81 2.49
N LEU A 588 -26.67 -20.91 1.53
CA LEU A 588 -25.98 -19.62 1.59
C LEU A 588 -26.69 -18.74 2.61
N ASP A 589 -25.95 -18.12 3.54
CA ASP A 589 -26.48 -17.00 4.31
C ASP A 589 -26.20 -15.70 3.54
N VAL A 590 -27.26 -14.97 3.26
CA VAL A 590 -27.25 -13.66 2.59
C VAL A 590 -27.90 -12.57 3.46
N GLY A 591 -28.21 -12.88 4.71
CA GLY A 591 -28.80 -11.95 5.67
C GLY A 591 -27.76 -11.18 6.49
N ASN A 592 -28.23 -10.60 7.59
CA ASN A 592 -27.42 -9.92 8.60
C ASN A 592 -27.44 -10.73 9.90
N LYS A 593 -26.46 -10.57 10.79
CA LYS A 593 -26.42 -11.29 12.09
C LYS A 593 -27.70 -11.20 12.94
N LYS A 594 -28.51 -10.13 12.80
CA LYS A 594 -29.79 -9.94 13.51
C LYS A 594 -31.02 -10.51 12.77
N LYS A 595 -30.86 -10.84 11.48
CA LYS A 595 -31.89 -11.43 10.62
C LYS A 595 -31.18 -12.20 9.50
N PRO A 596 -30.81 -13.47 9.73
CA PRO A 596 -30.22 -14.31 8.70
C PRO A 596 -31.22 -14.50 7.56
N THR A 597 -30.75 -14.90 6.38
CA THR A 597 -31.61 -15.17 5.22
C THR A 597 -30.96 -16.26 4.40
N TYR A 598 -31.61 -17.41 4.35
CA TYR A 598 -31.02 -18.65 3.83
C TYR A 598 -31.52 -18.96 2.43
N MET A 599 -30.59 -19.08 1.49
CA MET A 599 -30.86 -19.37 0.08
C MET A 599 -30.24 -20.70 -0.34
N PRO A 600 -31.01 -21.66 -0.90
CA PRO A 600 -30.47 -22.87 -1.50
C PRO A 600 -29.58 -22.56 -2.71
N ILE A 601 -28.42 -23.22 -2.79
CA ILE A 601 -27.36 -22.94 -3.77
C ILE A 601 -27.83 -23.17 -5.22
N GLU A 602 -28.65 -24.19 -5.43
CA GLU A 602 -29.27 -24.54 -6.71
C GLU A 602 -30.25 -23.48 -7.24
N LEU A 603 -30.66 -22.51 -6.40
CA LEU A 603 -31.58 -21.42 -6.75
C LEU A 603 -30.89 -20.05 -6.85
N CYS A 604 -29.55 -20.06 -6.94
CA CYS A 604 -28.69 -18.89 -6.87
C CYS A 604 -27.74 -18.83 -8.08
N ARG A 605 -27.82 -17.74 -8.85
CA ARG A 605 -26.90 -17.42 -9.96
C ARG A 605 -25.95 -16.29 -9.57
N ILE A 606 -24.72 -16.29 -10.09
CA ILE A 606 -23.74 -15.24 -9.83
C ILE A 606 -23.98 -14.03 -10.74
N VAL A 607 -24.06 -12.84 -10.14
CA VAL A 607 -24.24 -11.58 -10.89
C VAL A 607 -22.99 -11.26 -11.72
N ALA A 608 -23.17 -10.86 -12.97
CA ALA A 608 -22.07 -10.56 -13.92
C ALA A 608 -21.19 -9.37 -13.52
N GLY A 609 -20.02 -9.26 -14.16
CA GLY A 609 -19.08 -8.13 -14.00
C GLY A 609 -18.40 -8.04 -12.64
N GLN A 610 -18.44 -9.11 -11.83
CA GLN A 610 -17.84 -9.11 -10.49
C GLN A 610 -16.37 -9.54 -10.53
N ARG A 611 -15.47 -8.66 -10.10
CA ARG A 611 -14.03 -8.95 -10.08
C ARG A 611 -13.67 -10.07 -9.10
N TYR A 612 -13.01 -11.11 -9.60
CA TYR A 612 -12.37 -12.13 -8.77
C TYR A 612 -11.09 -11.54 -8.15
N THR A 613 -11.09 -11.37 -6.82
CA THR A 613 -10.03 -10.70 -6.05
C THR A 613 -9.13 -11.64 -5.25
N LYS A 614 -9.36 -12.97 -5.32
CA LYS A 614 -8.57 -13.97 -4.61
C LYS A 614 -7.37 -14.41 -5.47
N SER A 615 -6.35 -14.99 -4.85
CA SER A 615 -5.17 -15.50 -5.55
C SER A 615 -5.54 -16.59 -6.58
N LEU A 616 -5.14 -16.40 -7.83
CA LEU A 616 -5.30 -17.39 -8.90
C LEU A 616 -4.41 -18.62 -8.65
N SER A 617 -4.94 -19.80 -8.98
CA SER A 617 -4.17 -21.04 -9.07
C SER A 617 -3.11 -20.99 -10.17
N SER A 618 -2.12 -21.87 -10.12
CA SER A 618 -1.06 -21.97 -11.14
C SER A 618 -1.62 -22.26 -12.55
N GLN A 619 -2.71 -23.04 -12.65
CA GLN A 619 -3.39 -23.32 -13.92
C GLN A 619 -4.07 -22.06 -14.49
N GLN A 620 -4.88 -21.36 -13.66
CA GLN A 620 -5.52 -20.09 -14.03
C GLN A 620 -4.49 -19.02 -14.41
N ARG A 621 -3.38 -18.91 -13.65
CA ARG A 621 -2.29 -17.96 -13.92
C ARG A 621 -1.59 -18.25 -15.25
N THR A 622 -1.37 -19.53 -15.58
CA THR A 622 -0.77 -19.93 -16.88
C THR A 622 -1.70 -19.57 -18.04
N LYS A 623 -3.00 -19.86 -17.93
CA LYS A 623 -4.00 -19.44 -18.92
C LYS A 623 -4.07 -17.90 -19.06
N GLN A 624 -4.05 -17.16 -17.96
CA GLN A 624 -4.02 -15.69 -17.96
C GLN A 624 -2.78 -15.14 -18.67
N ILE A 625 -1.60 -15.69 -18.39
CA ILE A 625 -0.35 -15.27 -19.03
C ILE A 625 -0.40 -15.57 -20.54
N ALA A 626 -0.99 -16.69 -20.96
CA ALA A 626 -1.19 -17.00 -22.38
C ALA A 626 -2.14 -15.98 -23.05
N ALA A 627 -3.29 -15.68 -22.46
CA ALA A 627 -4.26 -14.71 -23.00
C ALA A 627 -3.72 -13.27 -23.09
N CYS A 628 -2.80 -12.90 -22.19
CA CYS A 628 -2.11 -11.61 -22.19
C CYS A 628 -0.84 -11.56 -23.07
N LYS A 629 -0.36 -12.69 -23.60
CA LYS A 629 0.88 -12.77 -24.40
C LYS A 629 0.60 -12.39 -25.85
N GLN A 630 0.65 -11.09 -26.13
CA GLN A 630 0.31 -10.52 -27.43
C GLN A 630 1.51 -9.86 -28.10
N GLY A 631 1.75 -10.21 -29.36
CA GLY A 631 2.84 -9.64 -30.17
C GLY A 631 2.60 -8.16 -30.50
N PRO A 632 3.64 -7.40 -30.89
CA PRO A 632 3.52 -5.94 -31.05
C PRO A 632 2.42 -5.51 -32.02
N ARG A 633 2.34 -6.15 -33.21
CA ARG A 633 1.28 -5.90 -34.19
C ARG A 633 -0.12 -6.24 -33.65
N GLU A 634 -0.26 -7.32 -32.88
CA GLU A 634 -1.56 -7.65 -32.26
C GLU A 634 -1.94 -6.60 -31.21
N ARG A 635 -0.99 -6.19 -30.35
CA ARG A 635 -1.20 -5.16 -29.33
C ARG A 635 -1.57 -3.81 -29.96
N GLN A 636 -0.89 -3.43 -31.04
CA GLN A 636 -1.20 -2.24 -31.83
C GLN A 636 -2.65 -2.27 -32.33
N ASN A 637 -3.02 -3.31 -33.09
CA ASN A 637 -4.37 -3.49 -33.63
C ASN A 637 -5.45 -3.48 -32.52
N ARG A 638 -5.16 -4.00 -31.32
CA ARG A 638 -6.09 -3.95 -30.18
C ARG A 638 -6.19 -2.57 -29.52
N CYS A 639 -5.11 -1.77 -29.49
CA CYS A 639 -5.18 -0.36 -29.06
C CYS A 639 -6.02 0.47 -30.04
N GLU A 640 -5.83 0.28 -31.35
CA GLU A 640 -6.63 0.92 -32.42
C GLU A 640 -8.11 0.56 -32.30
N ARG A 641 -8.43 -0.75 -32.19
CA ARG A 641 -9.80 -1.22 -31.96
C ARG A 641 -10.39 -0.69 -30.65
N ALA A 642 -9.62 -0.62 -29.57
CA ALA A 642 -10.09 -0.09 -28.31
C ALA A 642 -10.51 1.37 -28.46
N MET A 643 -9.72 2.21 -29.15
CA MET A 643 -10.07 3.60 -29.44
C MET A 643 -11.36 3.73 -30.27
N GLN A 644 -11.50 2.92 -31.32
CA GLN A 644 -12.71 2.87 -32.16
C GLN A 644 -13.96 2.49 -31.35
N VAL A 645 -13.86 1.48 -30.48
CA VAL A 645 -14.95 1.06 -29.57
C VAL A 645 -15.19 2.06 -28.44
N SER A 646 -14.18 2.84 -28.05
CA SER A 646 -14.33 3.93 -27.07
C SER A 646 -15.20 5.08 -27.59
N GLN A 647 -15.22 5.36 -28.90
CA GLN A 647 -16.09 6.36 -29.53
C GLN A 647 -16.04 7.76 -28.88
N TYR A 648 -14.89 8.15 -28.31
CA TYR A 648 -14.79 9.33 -27.44
C TYR A 648 -15.20 10.65 -28.11
N ASN A 649 -14.98 10.80 -29.43
CA ASN A 649 -15.39 12.01 -30.16
C ASN A 649 -16.91 12.12 -30.37
N SER A 650 -17.67 11.05 -30.09
CA SER A 650 -19.15 11.01 -30.14
C SER A 650 -19.78 11.11 -28.74
N ASP A 651 -18.97 11.21 -27.68
CA ASP A 651 -19.43 11.31 -26.30
C ASP A 651 -19.83 12.75 -25.96
N ARG A 652 -21.07 12.93 -25.50
CA ARG A 652 -21.64 14.27 -25.21
C ARG A 652 -20.92 14.98 -24.07
N LEU A 653 -20.48 14.26 -23.04
CA LEU A 653 -19.77 14.83 -21.91
C LEU A 653 -18.37 15.30 -22.34
N LEU A 654 -17.66 14.49 -23.13
CA LEU A 654 -16.33 14.87 -23.64
C LEU A 654 -16.42 16.06 -24.62
N ALA A 655 -17.45 16.09 -25.47
CA ALA A 655 -17.72 17.19 -26.39
C ALA A 655 -18.12 18.51 -25.68
N GLU A 656 -18.88 18.45 -24.58
CA GLU A 656 -19.24 19.64 -23.79
C GLU A 656 -18.00 20.33 -23.24
N PHE A 657 -17.07 19.55 -22.66
CA PHE A 657 -15.75 19.98 -22.20
C PHE A 657 -14.74 20.21 -23.33
N GLY A 658 -15.16 20.12 -24.59
CA GLY A 658 -14.33 20.45 -25.77
C GLY A 658 -13.16 19.51 -26.02
N LEU A 659 -13.18 18.28 -25.52
CA LEU A 659 -12.10 17.29 -25.64
C LEU A 659 -12.30 16.41 -26.88
N GLN A 660 -11.29 16.36 -27.74
CA GLN A 660 -11.28 15.57 -28.98
C GLN A 660 -9.99 14.76 -29.10
N PHE A 661 -10.04 13.63 -29.82
CA PHE A 661 -8.88 12.75 -30.02
C PHE A 661 -8.72 12.27 -31.47
N ASP A 662 -7.47 12.18 -31.92
CA ASP A 662 -7.11 11.50 -33.18
C ASP A 662 -7.51 10.02 -33.09
N GLN A 663 -8.00 9.45 -34.19
CA GLN A 663 -8.31 8.02 -34.29
C GLN A 663 -7.11 7.15 -34.69
N ASN A 664 -6.00 7.80 -35.08
CA ASN A 664 -4.76 7.15 -35.48
C ASN A 664 -3.73 7.22 -34.36
N LEU A 665 -2.92 6.16 -34.22
CA LEU A 665 -1.80 6.15 -33.30
C LEU A 665 -0.71 7.15 -33.72
N ALA A 666 -0.10 7.80 -32.73
CA ALA A 666 0.95 8.77 -32.95
C ALA A 666 2.22 8.10 -33.50
N LYS A 667 2.74 8.67 -34.60
CA LYS A 667 4.07 8.39 -35.13
C LYS A 667 5.10 9.14 -34.29
N VAL A 668 6.22 8.48 -33.97
CA VAL A 668 7.32 9.06 -33.18
C VAL A 668 8.68 8.65 -33.77
N THR A 669 9.66 9.55 -33.69
CA THR A 669 11.02 9.28 -34.18
C THR A 669 11.91 8.81 -33.02
N GLY A 670 12.45 7.61 -33.16
CA GLY A 670 13.47 7.07 -32.25
C GLY A 670 14.86 7.04 -32.88
N ARG A 671 15.85 6.63 -32.08
CA ARG A 671 17.23 6.30 -32.50
C ARG A 671 17.64 4.95 -31.95
N MET A 672 18.37 4.15 -32.71
CA MET A 672 18.91 2.86 -32.27
C MET A 672 20.36 3.04 -31.85
N LEU A 673 20.60 3.12 -30.54
CA LEU A 673 21.96 3.20 -29.99
C LEU A 673 22.75 1.92 -30.29
N PRO A 674 24.06 2.03 -30.61
CA PRO A 674 24.91 0.86 -30.81
C PRO A 674 25.00 0.02 -29.53
N ALA A 675 25.17 -1.30 -29.69
CA ALA A 675 25.47 -2.18 -28.57
C ALA A 675 26.94 -1.96 -28.11
N PRO A 676 27.21 -1.91 -26.79
CA PRO A 676 28.57 -1.71 -26.30
C PRO A 676 29.45 -2.94 -26.58
N LYS A 677 30.76 -2.70 -26.70
CA LYS A 677 31.77 -3.76 -26.67
C LYS A 677 31.90 -4.34 -25.25
N LEU A 678 31.79 -5.67 -25.11
CA LEU A 678 32.05 -6.43 -23.89
C LEU A 678 33.40 -7.14 -23.97
N ARG A 679 34.16 -7.15 -22.88
CA ARG A 679 35.49 -7.80 -22.75
C ARG A 679 35.37 -9.20 -22.14
N PHE A 680 36.23 -10.13 -22.53
CA PHE A 680 36.25 -11.52 -22.07
C PHE A 680 37.66 -11.95 -21.61
N GLY A 681 37.75 -13.05 -20.84
CA GLY A 681 38.99 -13.50 -20.17
C GLY A 681 40.04 -14.13 -21.09
N ASN A 682 39.73 -14.27 -22.38
CA ASN A 682 40.66 -14.72 -23.42
C ASN A 682 41.00 -13.58 -24.41
N GLY A 683 41.05 -12.33 -23.94
CA GLY A 683 41.37 -11.13 -24.74
C GLY A 683 40.29 -10.70 -25.74
N LYS A 684 39.39 -11.62 -26.12
CA LYS A 684 38.27 -11.34 -27.04
C LYS A 684 37.40 -10.19 -26.54
N THR A 685 36.89 -9.42 -27.49
CA THR A 685 35.94 -8.33 -27.28
C THR A 685 34.84 -8.42 -28.33
N GLU A 686 33.58 -8.30 -27.95
CA GLU A 686 32.40 -8.50 -28.83
C GLU A 686 31.33 -7.44 -28.58
N ALA A 687 30.69 -6.94 -29.64
CA ALA A 687 29.47 -6.13 -29.54
C ALA A 687 28.24 -7.06 -29.65
N PRO A 688 27.37 -7.17 -28.62
CA PRO A 688 26.28 -8.16 -28.61
C PRO A 688 25.20 -7.96 -29.68
N TYR A 689 24.97 -8.98 -30.50
CA TYR A 689 23.94 -8.94 -31.55
C TYR A 689 22.52 -8.97 -30.95
N GLN A 690 21.70 -7.96 -31.30
CA GLN A 690 20.32 -7.78 -30.80
C GLN A 690 20.20 -8.04 -29.27
N GLY A 691 21.11 -7.44 -28.48
CA GLY A 691 21.07 -7.54 -27.03
C GLY A 691 21.45 -8.92 -26.45
N ARG A 692 22.11 -9.79 -27.23
CA ARG A 692 22.55 -11.13 -26.81
C ARG A 692 24.01 -11.42 -27.10
N TRP A 693 24.65 -12.15 -26.19
CA TRP A 693 25.95 -12.78 -26.37
C TRP A 693 25.94 -14.19 -25.76
N ASN A 694 27.05 -14.92 -25.88
CA ASN A 694 27.22 -16.24 -25.27
C ASN A 694 28.70 -16.48 -24.90
N PHE A 695 28.98 -17.60 -24.23
CA PHE A 695 30.32 -18.03 -23.78
C PHE A 695 30.71 -19.38 -24.40
N SER A 696 30.42 -19.59 -25.68
CA SER A 696 30.76 -20.86 -26.38
C SER A 696 32.26 -20.96 -26.70
N ASP A 697 32.90 -19.81 -26.92
CA ASP A 697 34.28 -19.64 -27.40
C ASP A 697 35.09 -18.63 -26.55
N LYS A 698 34.56 -18.27 -25.36
CA LYS A 698 35.01 -17.18 -24.49
C LYS A 698 35.08 -17.62 -23.04
N LYS A 699 36.06 -17.08 -22.30
CA LYS A 699 36.15 -17.22 -20.84
C LYS A 699 35.57 -15.99 -20.13
N MET A 700 35.14 -16.16 -18.89
CA MET A 700 34.81 -15.05 -17.99
C MET A 700 36.04 -14.16 -17.78
N HIS A 701 35.86 -12.84 -17.75
CA HIS A 701 36.96 -11.88 -17.65
C HIS A 701 37.86 -12.10 -16.44
N GLN A 702 37.26 -12.43 -15.29
CA GLN A 702 37.94 -12.90 -14.10
C GLN A 702 37.18 -14.14 -13.59
N GLY A 703 37.67 -15.32 -13.96
CA GLY A 703 37.19 -16.61 -13.46
C GLY A 703 37.87 -16.99 -12.14
N ILE A 704 37.10 -17.44 -11.14
CA ILE A 704 37.65 -17.74 -9.80
C ILE A 704 38.06 -19.20 -9.64
N THR A 705 39.04 -19.44 -8.78
CA THR A 705 39.26 -20.74 -8.14
C THR A 705 38.27 -20.92 -6.99
N ILE A 706 37.65 -22.10 -6.87
CA ILE A 706 36.84 -22.51 -5.72
C ILE A 706 37.58 -23.66 -5.02
N PRO A 707 38.27 -23.44 -3.89
CA PRO A 707 39.11 -24.44 -3.22
C PRO A 707 38.42 -25.74 -2.82
N SER A 708 37.18 -25.69 -2.34
CA SER A 708 36.40 -26.88 -1.95
C SER A 708 34.90 -26.65 -2.12
N TRP A 709 34.16 -27.69 -2.54
CA TRP A 709 32.73 -27.56 -2.77
C TRP A 709 31.95 -28.88 -2.67
N ALA A 710 30.68 -28.78 -2.28
CA ALA A 710 29.78 -29.93 -2.12
C ALA A 710 28.38 -29.68 -2.71
N VAL A 711 27.61 -30.75 -2.87
CA VAL A 711 26.23 -30.72 -3.37
C VAL A 711 25.29 -31.28 -2.32
N ALA A 712 24.34 -30.47 -1.85
CA ALA A 712 23.28 -30.87 -0.92
C ALA A 712 21.97 -31.13 -1.70
N VAL A 713 21.36 -32.30 -1.54
CA VAL A 713 20.19 -32.73 -2.32
C VAL A 713 18.96 -32.89 -1.43
N PHE A 714 18.01 -31.97 -1.59
CA PHE A 714 16.69 -31.93 -0.93
C PHE A 714 15.53 -32.28 -1.89
N ASP A 715 15.82 -32.72 -3.11
CA ASP A 715 14.84 -33.26 -4.06
C ASP A 715 15.01 -34.78 -4.15
N GLU A 716 14.07 -35.53 -3.57
CA GLU A 716 14.00 -36.99 -3.63
C GLU A 716 14.16 -37.52 -5.07
N ARG A 717 13.62 -36.81 -6.06
CA ARG A 717 13.58 -37.26 -7.46
C ARG A 717 14.92 -37.05 -8.17
N CYS A 718 15.85 -36.32 -7.55
CA CYS A 718 17.23 -36.23 -8.01
C CYS A 718 17.97 -37.52 -7.64
N ARG A 719 18.29 -38.34 -8.66
CA ARG A 719 19.11 -39.56 -8.55
C ARG A 719 20.54 -39.36 -9.09
N ASP A 720 20.73 -38.28 -9.84
CA ASP A 720 21.88 -37.95 -10.67
C ASP A 720 22.67 -36.74 -10.16
N GLY A 721 22.69 -36.52 -8.84
CA GLY A 721 23.34 -35.37 -8.20
C GLY A 721 24.84 -35.25 -8.51
N ALA A 722 25.54 -36.38 -8.62
CA ALA A 722 26.96 -36.42 -9.02
C ALA A 722 27.15 -36.05 -10.50
N GLU A 723 26.25 -36.44 -11.39
CA GLU A 723 26.31 -36.06 -12.80
C GLU A 723 26.00 -34.57 -13.00
N ILE A 724 25.06 -34.02 -12.23
CA ILE A 724 24.83 -32.56 -12.17
C ILE A 724 26.10 -31.84 -11.69
N ALA A 725 26.79 -32.37 -10.68
CA ALA A 725 28.04 -31.80 -10.18
C ALA A 725 29.12 -31.80 -11.29
N ARG A 726 29.34 -32.95 -11.94
CA ARG A 726 30.31 -33.13 -13.02
C ARG A 726 30.02 -32.22 -14.22
N GLN A 727 28.77 -32.13 -14.66
CA GLN A 727 28.36 -31.23 -15.74
C GLN A 727 28.53 -29.75 -15.38
N LEU A 728 28.24 -29.35 -14.12
CA LEU A 728 28.49 -27.99 -13.65
C LEU A 728 29.98 -27.66 -13.62
N LYS A 729 30.81 -28.52 -13.01
CA LYS A 729 32.29 -28.39 -13.00
C LYS A 729 32.83 -28.18 -14.41
N ASN A 730 32.46 -29.07 -15.33
CA ASN A 730 32.87 -29.01 -16.74
C ASN A 730 32.32 -27.81 -17.50
N CYS A 731 31.26 -27.15 -17.02
CA CYS A 731 30.79 -25.88 -17.55
C CYS A 731 31.61 -24.70 -17.01
N CYS A 732 31.80 -24.63 -15.69
CA CYS A 732 32.60 -23.60 -15.01
C CYS A 732 34.04 -23.56 -15.53
N CYS A 733 34.70 -24.72 -15.65
CA CYS A 733 36.09 -24.81 -16.10
C CYS A 733 36.27 -24.40 -17.57
N ARG A 734 35.34 -24.78 -18.47
CA ARG A 734 35.35 -24.29 -19.86
C ARG A 734 35.16 -22.78 -19.95
N GLN A 735 34.37 -22.20 -19.04
CA GLN A 735 34.17 -20.75 -18.95
C GLN A 735 35.29 -20.03 -18.18
N GLY A 736 36.36 -20.72 -17.76
CA GLY A 736 37.56 -20.11 -17.20
C GLY A 736 37.61 -20.00 -15.67
N MET A 737 36.64 -20.57 -14.95
CA MET A 737 36.79 -20.81 -13.50
C MET A 737 37.73 -22.00 -13.25
N ASN A 738 38.20 -22.16 -12.01
CA ASN A 738 38.87 -23.39 -11.58
C ASN A 738 38.06 -24.05 -10.45
N MET A 739 37.69 -25.31 -10.63
CA MET A 739 36.94 -26.10 -9.64
C MET A 739 37.52 -27.52 -9.57
N PRO A 740 37.83 -28.04 -8.36
CA PRO A 740 38.26 -29.42 -8.17
C PRO A 740 37.07 -30.38 -8.39
N GLU A 741 37.32 -31.68 -8.26
CA GLU A 741 36.21 -32.63 -8.09
C GLU A 741 35.35 -32.29 -6.86
N VAL A 742 34.09 -32.71 -6.90
CA VAL A 742 33.13 -32.43 -5.83
C VAL A 742 33.51 -33.19 -4.56
N THR A 743 33.70 -32.48 -3.45
CA THR A 743 34.16 -33.05 -2.18
C THR A 743 33.13 -34.03 -1.59
N ALA A 744 31.83 -33.74 -1.76
CA ALA A 744 30.75 -34.64 -1.39
C ALA A 744 29.46 -34.33 -2.16
N VAL A 745 28.68 -35.37 -2.46
CA VAL A 745 27.28 -35.25 -2.89
C VAL A 745 26.43 -35.94 -1.83
N VAL A 746 25.74 -35.16 -1.01
CA VAL A 746 24.93 -35.62 0.11
C VAL A 746 23.45 -35.44 -0.21
N LYS A 747 22.65 -36.45 0.10
CA LYS A 747 21.19 -36.43 -0.03
C LYS A 747 20.57 -36.66 1.33
N GLU A 748 19.49 -35.95 1.63
CA GLU A 748 18.72 -36.16 2.87
C GLU A 748 18.15 -37.58 2.94
N THR A 749 18.01 -38.11 4.16
CA THR A 749 17.48 -39.46 4.40
C THR A 749 15.96 -39.53 4.22
N GLN A 750 15.39 -40.75 4.30
CA GLN A 750 13.94 -40.95 4.23
C GLN A 750 13.21 -40.13 5.30
N ASP A 751 13.70 -40.20 6.54
CA ASP A 751 12.99 -39.72 7.73
C ASP A 751 13.19 -38.22 7.96
N GLU A 752 14.35 -37.69 7.59
CA GLU A 752 14.64 -36.24 7.58
C GLU A 752 13.59 -35.43 6.82
N ARG A 753 13.01 -35.99 5.73
CA ARG A 753 12.05 -35.27 4.87
C ARG A 753 10.79 -34.79 5.59
N TYR A 754 10.40 -35.46 6.68
CA TYR A 754 9.24 -35.10 7.49
C TYR A 754 9.52 -34.01 8.53
N LEU A 755 10.80 -33.66 8.76
CA LEU A 755 11.18 -32.58 9.65
C LEU A 755 10.86 -31.20 9.04
N PRO A 756 10.66 -30.15 9.87
CA PRO A 756 10.51 -28.77 9.39
C PRO A 756 11.71 -28.31 8.54
N PRO A 757 11.52 -27.38 7.56
CA PRO A 757 12.57 -26.94 6.65
C PRO A 757 13.88 -26.45 7.30
N GLU A 758 13.79 -25.77 8.46
CA GLU A 758 14.98 -25.31 9.20
C GLU A 758 15.78 -26.48 9.80
N GLU A 759 15.12 -27.49 10.36
CA GLU A 759 15.80 -28.68 10.92
C GLU A 759 16.35 -29.60 9.81
N ARG A 760 15.66 -29.73 8.66
CA ARG A 760 16.21 -30.43 7.47
C ARG A 760 17.53 -29.82 7.00
N VAL A 761 17.56 -28.49 6.91
CA VAL A 761 18.77 -27.73 6.56
C VAL A 761 19.86 -27.89 7.62
N LYS A 762 19.49 -27.85 8.90
CA LYS A 762 20.43 -28.00 10.02
C LYS A 762 21.05 -29.39 10.07
N VAL A 763 20.28 -30.48 9.92
CA VAL A 763 20.82 -31.86 9.85
C VAL A 763 21.77 -32.01 8.66
N MET A 764 21.35 -31.57 7.46
CA MET A 764 22.19 -31.56 6.26
C MET A 764 23.53 -30.84 6.48
N LEU A 765 23.52 -29.67 7.13
CA LEU A 765 24.72 -28.84 7.32
C LEU A 765 25.59 -29.27 8.51
N GLU A 766 25.00 -29.56 9.67
CA GLU A 766 25.70 -29.79 10.94
C GLU A 766 26.06 -31.26 11.20
N VAL A 767 25.28 -32.20 10.65
CA VAL A 767 25.56 -33.65 10.76
C VAL A 767 26.28 -34.15 9.50
N HIS A 768 25.67 -34.00 8.33
CA HIS A 768 26.16 -34.68 7.12
C HIS A 768 27.31 -33.93 6.43
N MET A 769 27.21 -32.61 6.26
CA MET A 769 28.20 -31.80 5.53
C MET A 769 29.39 -31.30 6.37
N LYS A 770 29.22 -31.16 7.69
CA LYS A 770 30.20 -30.49 8.58
C LYS A 770 31.64 -31.01 8.42
N LYS A 771 31.80 -32.33 8.25
CA LYS A 771 33.09 -33.02 8.08
C LYS A 771 33.85 -32.68 6.79
N PHE A 772 33.19 -32.13 5.77
CA PHE A 772 33.81 -31.77 4.49
C PHE A 772 34.22 -30.29 4.42
N TYR A 773 33.76 -29.45 5.36
CA TYR A 773 34.01 -28.01 5.47
C TYR A 773 33.97 -27.19 4.14
N PRO A 774 33.07 -27.46 3.17
CA PRO A 774 33.13 -26.86 1.84
C PRO A 774 33.04 -25.33 1.89
N GLU A 775 33.73 -24.62 1.00
CA GLU A 775 33.58 -23.17 0.87
C GLU A 775 32.30 -22.79 0.10
N PHE A 776 31.98 -23.57 -0.92
CA PHE A 776 30.79 -23.41 -1.76
C PHE A 776 29.86 -24.62 -1.67
N ILE A 777 28.54 -24.38 -1.57
CA ILE A 777 27.52 -25.44 -1.69
C ILE A 777 26.55 -25.14 -2.83
N LEU A 778 26.30 -26.17 -3.65
CA LEU A 778 25.15 -26.24 -4.55
C LEU A 778 24.00 -27.00 -3.86
N ALA A 779 22.89 -26.32 -3.58
CA ALA A 779 21.68 -26.95 -3.05
C ALA A 779 20.68 -27.26 -4.17
N ILE A 780 20.31 -28.54 -4.32
CA ILE A 780 19.26 -29.00 -5.23
C ILE A 780 17.95 -29.07 -4.46
N LEU A 781 16.99 -28.21 -4.80
CA LEU A 781 15.72 -28.03 -4.10
C LEU A 781 14.55 -28.66 -4.88
N PRO A 782 13.48 -29.13 -4.17
CA PRO A 782 12.31 -29.74 -4.80
C PRO A 782 11.53 -28.72 -5.65
N THR A 783 10.63 -29.19 -6.53
CA THR A 783 9.81 -28.30 -7.39
C THR A 783 8.46 -27.92 -6.76
N ASP A 784 8.15 -28.42 -5.55
CA ASP A 784 6.85 -28.21 -4.90
C ASP A 784 6.79 -26.91 -4.06
N ALA A 785 5.76 -26.79 -3.22
CA ALA A 785 5.54 -25.62 -2.37
C ALA A 785 6.59 -25.45 -1.25
N SER A 786 7.18 -26.54 -0.74
CA SER A 786 8.18 -26.49 0.35
C SER A 786 9.50 -25.84 -0.06
N ASN A 787 9.77 -25.78 -1.36
CA ASN A 787 10.94 -25.15 -1.97
C ASN A 787 11.18 -23.70 -1.48
N SER A 788 10.12 -22.91 -1.30
CA SER A 788 10.26 -21.52 -0.82
C SER A 788 10.85 -21.46 0.59
N ASP A 789 10.39 -22.36 1.46
CA ASP A 789 10.76 -22.35 2.88
C ASP A 789 12.11 -23.02 3.09
N LEU A 790 12.39 -24.12 2.38
CA LEU A 790 13.71 -24.76 2.30
C LEU A 790 14.77 -23.79 1.73
N TYR A 791 14.44 -23.03 0.68
CA TYR A 791 15.34 -22.02 0.13
C TYR A 791 15.71 -20.97 1.19
N VAL A 792 14.73 -20.46 1.93
CA VAL A 792 14.98 -19.43 2.95
C VAL A 792 15.75 -20.00 4.13
N ALA A 793 15.36 -21.16 4.66
CA ALA A 793 16.07 -21.86 5.73
C ALA A 793 17.55 -22.11 5.37
N PHE A 794 17.80 -22.64 4.17
CA PHE A 794 19.15 -22.91 3.67
C PHE A 794 19.98 -21.64 3.51
N LYS A 795 19.38 -20.54 3.05
CA LYS A 795 20.05 -19.25 2.90
C LYS A 795 20.34 -18.59 4.26
N ARG A 796 19.42 -18.67 5.23
CA ARG A 796 19.63 -18.21 6.61
C ARG A 796 20.78 -18.96 7.27
N HIS A 797 20.83 -20.29 7.13
CA HIS A 797 21.93 -21.07 7.69
C HIS A 797 23.26 -20.83 6.96
N TRP A 798 23.33 -20.96 5.63
CA TRP A 798 24.62 -20.91 4.93
C TRP A 798 25.22 -19.51 4.78
N GLU A 799 24.41 -18.53 4.34
CA GLU A 799 24.91 -17.19 4.03
C GLU A 799 24.86 -16.25 5.23
N ILE A 800 23.83 -16.35 6.07
CA ILE A 800 23.70 -15.47 7.25
C ILE A 800 24.50 -16.01 8.46
N LYS A 801 24.31 -17.28 8.85
CA LYS A 801 24.99 -17.90 10.02
C LYS A 801 26.44 -18.29 9.72
N TYR A 802 26.71 -19.01 8.63
CA TYR A 802 28.09 -19.44 8.29
C TYR A 802 28.89 -18.45 7.43
N LYS A 803 28.28 -17.38 6.92
CA LYS A 803 28.94 -16.36 6.06
C LYS A 803 29.64 -16.92 4.81
N LYS A 804 29.25 -18.11 4.35
CA LYS A 804 29.76 -18.79 3.15
C LYS A 804 28.80 -18.65 1.97
N ILE A 805 29.27 -18.89 0.75
CA ILE A 805 28.52 -18.66 -0.49
C ILE A 805 27.82 -19.92 -0.97
N SER A 806 26.59 -19.79 -1.48
CA SER A 806 25.88 -20.93 -2.08
C SER A 806 25.02 -20.57 -3.29
N GLN A 807 24.79 -21.59 -4.12
CA GLN A 807 23.85 -21.55 -5.23
C GLN A 807 22.73 -22.56 -4.99
N CYS A 808 21.49 -22.16 -5.23
CA CYS A 808 20.36 -23.10 -5.24
C CYS A 808 19.93 -23.37 -6.68
N MET A 809 19.49 -24.59 -6.97
CA MET A 809 18.87 -24.94 -8.24
C MET A 809 17.64 -25.82 -8.02
N ILE A 810 16.67 -25.71 -8.93
CA ILE A 810 15.54 -26.63 -9.05
C ILE A 810 15.84 -27.47 -10.30
N ARG A 811 15.63 -28.79 -10.26
CA ARG A 811 15.84 -29.65 -11.44
C ARG A 811 14.89 -29.24 -12.59
N PRO A 812 15.40 -28.76 -13.75
CA PRO A 812 14.55 -28.51 -14.92
C PRO A 812 14.14 -29.83 -15.59
N ARG A 813 13.10 -29.80 -16.44
CA ARG A 813 12.68 -30.98 -17.24
C ARG A 813 13.77 -31.48 -18.20
N SER A 814 14.65 -30.59 -18.64
CA SER A 814 15.83 -30.89 -19.46
C SER A 814 16.99 -30.07 -18.90
N LEU A 815 18.07 -30.75 -18.53
CA LEU A 815 19.36 -30.14 -18.27
C LEU A 815 20.05 -29.89 -19.61
N ASN A 816 20.68 -28.72 -19.77
CA ASN A 816 21.40 -28.36 -20.99
C ASN A 816 22.52 -27.36 -20.68
N ALA A 817 23.46 -27.21 -21.63
CA ALA A 817 24.64 -26.35 -21.46
C ALA A 817 24.30 -24.88 -21.14
N GLN A 818 23.20 -24.34 -21.68
CA GLN A 818 22.77 -22.96 -21.38
C GLN A 818 22.29 -22.81 -19.93
N TYR A 819 21.65 -23.83 -19.35
CA TYR A 819 21.26 -23.84 -17.94
C TYR A 819 22.49 -23.82 -17.03
N PHE A 820 23.47 -24.68 -17.28
CA PHE A 820 24.73 -24.71 -16.52
C PHE A 820 25.56 -23.44 -16.70
N GLY A 821 25.65 -22.87 -17.91
CA GLY A 821 26.31 -21.59 -18.14
C GLY A 821 25.64 -20.44 -17.38
N ASN A 822 24.31 -20.39 -17.39
CA ASN A 822 23.54 -19.44 -16.59
C ASN A 822 23.64 -19.69 -15.07
N LEU A 823 24.19 -20.83 -14.62
CA LEU A 823 24.47 -21.13 -13.23
C LEU A 823 25.91 -20.72 -12.87
N ALA A 824 26.89 -21.11 -13.68
CA ALA A 824 28.30 -20.71 -13.57
C ALA A 824 28.47 -19.19 -13.49
N LEU A 825 27.80 -18.43 -14.37
CA LEU A 825 27.78 -16.96 -14.35
C LEU A 825 27.36 -16.39 -12.98
N LYS A 826 26.45 -17.04 -12.26
CA LYS A 826 26.02 -16.58 -10.91
C LYS A 826 27.00 -17.01 -9.82
N ILE A 827 27.62 -18.19 -9.95
CA ILE A 827 28.61 -18.67 -8.99
C ILE A 827 29.85 -17.76 -9.05
N ASN A 828 30.35 -17.44 -10.24
CA ASN A 828 31.51 -16.58 -10.43
C ASN A 828 31.35 -15.19 -9.79
N LEU A 829 30.22 -14.50 -10.05
CA LEU A 829 29.91 -13.20 -9.42
C LEU A 829 29.86 -13.28 -7.89
N LYS A 830 29.24 -14.32 -7.33
CA LYS A 830 29.12 -14.48 -5.87
C LYS A 830 30.44 -14.76 -5.18
N MET A 831 31.32 -15.51 -5.84
CA MET A 831 32.66 -15.84 -5.39
C MET A 831 33.67 -14.70 -5.66
N GLY A 832 33.22 -13.55 -6.16
CA GLY A 832 33.99 -12.29 -6.12
C GLY A 832 34.64 -11.82 -7.43
N GLY A 833 34.34 -12.45 -8.57
CA GLY A 833 34.91 -12.05 -9.88
C GLY A 833 33.88 -11.70 -10.94
N LEU A 834 34.33 -11.61 -12.19
CA LEU A 834 33.71 -10.75 -13.20
C LEU A 834 33.52 -11.45 -14.55
N ASN A 835 32.29 -11.43 -15.07
CA ASN A 835 31.91 -12.29 -16.19
C ASN A 835 32.27 -11.69 -17.56
N SER A 836 31.71 -10.53 -17.90
CA SER A 836 31.96 -9.83 -19.16
C SER A 836 31.70 -8.32 -18.97
N PRO A 837 32.71 -7.55 -18.50
CA PRO A 837 32.56 -6.11 -18.30
C PRO A 837 32.55 -5.34 -19.62
N LEU A 838 32.20 -4.06 -19.57
CA LEU A 838 32.29 -3.14 -20.70
C LEU A 838 33.76 -2.92 -21.13
N SER A 839 33.99 -2.58 -22.40
CA SER A 839 35.21 -1.87 -22.82
C SER A 839 35.16 -0.42 -22.33
N MET A 840 36.32 0.17 -22.00
CA MET A 840 36.40 1.57 -21.55
C MET A 840 35.82 2.54 -22.58
N ASP A 841 35.93 2.24 -23.87
CA ASP A 841 35.33 3.01 -24.99
C ASP A 841 33.84 3.33 -24.76
N ALA A 842 33.10 2.40 -24.14
CA ALA A 842 31.66 2.49 -23.92
C ALA A 842 31.25 3.51 -22.84
N TYR A 843 32.21 4.08 -22.10
CA TYR A 843 31.99 5.10 -21.07
C TYR A 843 33.16 6.09 -20.94
N ILE A 844 34.01 6.18 -21.97
CA ILE A 844 35.26 6.98 -21.97
C ILE A 844 35.02 8.47 -21.72
N PHE A 845 33.82 8.99 -21.98
CA PHE A 845 33.46 10.37 -21.66
C PHE A 845 33.53 10.66 -20.15
N LEU A 846 33.32 9.66 -19.28
CA LEU A 846 33.50 9.78 -17.82
C LEU A 846 34.99 9.81 -17.43
N THR A 847 35.88 9.18 -18.20
CA THR A 847 37.32 9.10 -17.87
C THR A 847 38.14 10.27 -18.42
N ARG A 848 37.63 11.01 -19.43
CA ARG A 848 38.32 12.12 -20.12
C ARG A 848 39.00 13.12 -19.17
N ASN A 849 38.34 13.52 -18.09
CA ASN A 849 38.84 14.54 -17.16
C ASN A 849 39.70 13.96 -16.02
N ARG A 850 39.98 12.64 -16.01
CA ARG A 850 40.52 11.87 -14.87
C ARG A 850 39.67 11.98 -13.58
N GLU A 851 38.44 12.46 -13.67
CA GLU A 851 37.48 12.56 -12.56
C GLU A 851 36.99 11.15 -12.16
N SER A 852 37.24 10.73 -10.92
CA SER A 852 36.72 9.47 -10.40
C SER A 852 35.19 9.51 -10.27
N THR A 853 34.52 8.47 -10.77
CA THR A 853 33.06 8.37 -10.81
C THR A 853 32.58 7.09 -10.12
N ILE A 854 31.58 7.22 -9.25
CA ILE A 854 30.88 6.09 -8.62
C ILE A 854 29.42 6.04 -9.08
N ILE A 855 28.92 4.85 -9.42
CA ILE A 855 27.56 4.64 -9.93
C ILE A 855 26.74 3.82 -8.94
N PHE A 856 25.70 4.43 -8.39
CA PHE A 856 24.76 3.85 -7.44
C PHE A 856 23.50 3.29 -8.11
N GLY A 857 22.90 2.29 -7.45
CA GLY A 857 21.59 1.75 -7.75
C GLY A 857 20.74 1.64 -6.49
N MET A 858 19.47 2.03 -6.56
CA MET A 858 18.57 2.16 -5.40
C MET A 858 17.17 1.61 -5.74
N ASP A 859 16.59 0.79 -4.85
CA ASP A 859 15.21 0.28 -4.94
C ASP A 859 14.61 0.02 -3.55
N VAL A 860 13.27 0.02 -3.46
CA VAL A 860 12.51 -0.33 -2.26
C VAL A 860 11.48 -1.43 -2.52
N SER A 861 11.55 -2.49 -1.70
CA SER A 861 10.61 -3.61 -1.71
C SER A 861 9.61 -3.49 -0.56
N HIS A 862 8.31 -3.42 -0.85
CA HIS A 862 7.22 -3.45 0.15
C HIS A 862 6.63 -4.85 0.36
N GLY A 863 5.92 -5.05 1.49
CA GLY A 863 5.12 -6.24 1.76
C GLY A 863 3.83 -6.31 0.92
N SER A 864 3.14 -7.47 0.96
CA SER A 864 1.95 -7.71 0.14
C SER A 864 0.80 -6.76 0.47
N THR A 865 -0.18 -6.63 -0.42
CA THR A 865 -1.33 -5.75 -0.19
C THR A 865 -2.17 -6.23 1.00
N GLY A 866 -2.17 -5.46 2.09
CA GLY A 866 -2.88 -5.77 3.34
C GLY A 866 -1.99 -6.32 4.46
N GLU A 867 -0.71 -6.60 4.20
CA GLU A 867 0.29 -6.88 5.24
C GLU A 867 0.88 -5.57 5.79
N ASP A 868 1.31 -5.58 7.05
CA ASP A 868 2.02 -4.45 7.68
C ASP A 868 3.50 -4.79 7.94
N ALA A 869 4.13 -5.40 6.94
CA ALA A 869 5.55 -5.72 6.96
C ALA A 869 6.38 -4.46 6.64
N PRO A 870 7.55 -4.26 7.29
CA PRO A 870 8.45 -3.13 7.01
C PRO A 870 8.86 -3.12 5.55
N SER A 871 9.22 -1.96 4.99
CA SER A 871 9.83 -1.87 3.67
C SER A 871 11.31 -2.19 3.74
N ILE A 872 11.86 -2.75 2.67
CA ILE A 872 13.29 -3.06 2.54
C ILE A 872 13.88 -2.12 1.51
N ALA A 873 14.79 -1.24 1.93
CA ALA A 873 15.57 -0.40 1.03
C ALA A 873 16.92 -1.04 0.75
N ALA A 874 17.31 -1.07 -0.52
CA ALA A 874 18.59 -1.63 -0.96
C ALA A 874 19.37 -0.61 -1.78
N VAL A 875 20.67 -0.53 -1.51
CA VAL A 875 21.61 0.34 -2.23
C VAL A 875 22.79 -0.50 -2.71
N VAL A 876 23.17 -0.33 -3.98
CA VAL A 876 24.41 -0.88 -4.55
C VAL A 876 25.26 0.26 -5.11
N ALA A 877 26.57 0.06 -5.20
CA ALA A 877 27.50 1.02 -5.81
C ALA A 877 28.63 0.31 -6.55
N THR A 878 29.19 0.90 -7.62
CA THR A 878 30.36 0.35 -8.31
C THR A 878 31.56 0.27 -7.36
N LYS A 879 32.13 -0.93 -7.20
CA LYS A 879 33.13 -1.21 -6.15
C LYS A 879 34.46 -0.49 -6.39
N ASN A 880 34.86 -0.32 -7.64
CA ASN A 880 36.12 0.31 -8.03
C ASN A 880 35.93 1.28 -9.20
N TRP A 881 37.01 1.93 -9.60
CA TRP A 881 37.11 2.81 -10.76
C TRP A 881 38.43 2.49 -11.49
N PRO A 882 38.49 2.45 -12.84
CA PRO A 882 37.44 2.77 -13.81
C PRO A 882 36.51 1.61 -14.19
N GLU A 883 36.43 0.50 -13.45
CA GLU A 883 35.53 -0.62 -13.80
C GLU A 883 34.10 -0.41 -13.25
N VAL A 884 33.12 -0.29 -14.14
CA VAL A 884 31.72 0.01 -13.80
C VAL A 884 30.82 -1.22 -13.69
N SER A 885 31.38 -2.43 -13.77
CA SER A 885 30.60 -3.68 -13.85
C SER A 885 30.54 -4.50 -12.54
N HIS A 886 31.36 -4.16 -11.54
CA HIS A 886 31.44 -4.85 -10.23
C HIS A 886 30.80 -3.99 -9.14
N TYR A 887 29.92 -4.56 -8.30
CA TYR A 887 29.11 -3.81 -7.33
C TYR A 887 29.29 -4.26 -5.87
N ALA A 888 29.46 -3.29 -4.96
CA ALA A 888 29.25 -3.42 -3.52
C ALA A 888 27.76 -3.20 -3.15
N SER A 889 27.35 -3.56 -1.92
CA SER A 889 25.93 -3.49 -1.52
C SER A 889 25.68 -3.23 -0.02
N ARG A 890 24.54 -2.56 0.29
CA ARG A 890 23.97 -2.36 1.64
C ARG A 890 22.44 -2.48 1.60
N VAL A 891 21.83 -2.80 2.73
CA VAL A 891 20.37 -2.96 2.90
C VAL A 891 19.96 -2.46 4.28
N ARG A 892 18.80 -1.80 4.41
CA ARG A 892 18.16 -1.47 5.70
C ARG A 892 16.65 -1.75 5.68
N GLU A 893 16.09 -2.08 6.84
CA GLU A 893 14.64 -2.04 7.08
C GLU A 893 14.20 -0.59 7.32
N GLN A 894 13.02 -0.23 6.82
CA GLN A 894 12.38 1.06 7.03
C GLN A 894 10.84 0.90 7.16
N PRO A 895 10.08 1.94 7.53
CA PRO A 895 8.64 1.83 7.78
C PRO A 895 7.80 1.17 6.67
N SER A 896 6.69 0.55 7.09
CA SER A 896 5.72 -0.10 6.21
C SER A 896 5.21 0.86 5.14
N ARG A 897 5.36 0.50 3.87
CA ARG A 897 4.91 1.25 2.67
C ARG A 897 5.55 2.63 2.46
N MET A 898 6.62 2.94 3.18
CA MET A 898 7.46 4.11 2.91
C MET A 898 8.35 3.84 1.69
N GLU A 899 8.21 4.66 0.64
CA GLU A 899 8.99 4.57 -0.60
C GLU A 899 10.33 5.32 -0.50
N MET A 900 10.40 6.49 0.15
CA MET A 900 11.65 7.25 0.32
C MET A 900 12.63 6.51 1.23
N ILE A 901 13.92 6.51 0.89
CA ILE A 901 14.94 5.79 1.65
C ILE A 901 15.53 6.68 2.75
N GLU A 902 15.06 6.50 4.00
CA GLU A 902 15.61 7.19 5.17
C GLU A 902 17.07 6.76 5.46
N GLY A 903 17.41 5.49 5.20
CA GLY A 903 18.71 4.90 5.56
C GLY A 903 19.93 5.32 4.72
N LEU A 904 19.83 6.32 3.86
CA LEU A 904 20.95 6.79 3.00
C LEU A 904 22.02 7.53 3.81
N HIS A 905 21.57 8.35 4.75
CA HIS A 905 22.33 9.22 5.65
C HIS A 905 21.60 9.24 7.01
N VAL A 906 22.31 9.39 8.13
CA VAL A 906 21.70 9.48 9.47
C VAL A 906 22.22 10.74 10.16
N GLU A 907 21.37 11.76 10.29
CA GLU A 907 21.77 13.04 10.87
C GLU A 907 22.40 12.88 12.27
N GLY A 908 23.54 13.55 12.49
CA GLY A 908 24.30 13.48 13.75
C GLY A 908 25.05 12.16 13.99
N GLN A 909 25.04 11.22 13.04
CA GLN A 909 25.81 9.98 13.10
C GLN A 909 26.63 9.81 11.82
N ASN A 910 27.91 9.47 11.95
CA ASN A 910 28.80 9.17 10.81
C ASN A 910 28.48 7.80 10.15
N SER A 911 27.21 7.55 9.79
CA SER A 911 26.69 6.29 9.24
C SER A 911 25.62 6.53 8.17
N GLY A 912 25.44 5.56 7.28
CA GLY A 912 24.43 5.61 6.23
C GLY A 912 24.89 4.86 5.00
N MET A 913 23.96 4.23 4.28
CA MET A 913 24.29 3.32 3.19
C MET A 913 25.16 3.96 2.10
N ILE A 914 25.03 5.28 1.87
CA ILE A 914 25.87 6.01 0.93
C ILE A 914 27.31 6.15 1.46
N ARG A 915 27.48 6.60 2.70
CA ARG A 915 28.79 6.77 3.36
C ARG A 915 29.55 5.45 3.44
N ASP A 916 28.86 4.37 3.80
CA ASP A 916 29.43 3.03 3.96
C ASP A 916 29.89 2.42 2.63
N LEU A 917 29.27 2.82 1.50
CA LEU A 917 29.66 2.41 0.14
C LEU A 917 30.75 3.29 -0.46
N LEU A 918 30.75 4.61 -0.20
CA LEU A 918 31.83 5.51 -0.58
C LEU A 918 33.17 5.10 0.06
N LEU A 919 33.14 4.68 1.33
CA LEU A 919 34.33 4.15 2.02
C LEU A 919 34.80 2.80 1.45
N GLU A 920 33.89 1.89 1.08
CA GLU A 920 34.25 0.62 0.43
C GLU A 920 34.84 0.85 -0.97
N HIS A 921 34.29 1.81 -1.73
CA HIS A 921 34.82 2.22 -3.02
C HIS A 921 36.24 2.79 -2.91
N TYR A 922 36.46 3.76 -2.00
CA TYR A 922 37.78 4.36 -1.79
C TYR A 922 38.84 3.34 -1.36
N ARG A 923 38.48 2.37 -0.50
CA ARG A 923 39.39 1.27 -0.10
C ARG A 923 39.73 0.29 -1.23
N SER A 924 38.84 0.15 -2.21
CA SER A 924 38.96 -0.78 -3.34
C SER A 924 39.58 -0.16 -4.59
N CYS A 925 39.89 1.14 -4.54
CA CYS A 925 40.52 1.89 -5.60
C CYS A 925 42.04 2.02 -5.38
N ASP A 926 42.76 2.27 -6.45
CA ASP A 926 44.18 2.60 -6.39
C ASP A 926 44.38 3.97 -5.73
N LYS A 927 45.13 3.99 -4.61
CA LYS A 927 45.35 5.20 -3.80
C LYS A 927 46.26 6.23 -4.47
N GLU A 928 47.09 5.82 -5.43
CA GLU A 928 47.98 6.72 -6.15
C GLU A 928 47.25 7.45 -7.29
N LEU A 929 46.23 6.80 -7.89
CA LEU A 929 45.43 7.40 -8.95
C LEU A 929 44.14 8.10 -8.45
N ILE A 930 43.52 7.65 -7.35
CA ILE A 930 42.12 7.96 -7.06
C ILE A 930 41.96 8.66 -5.70
N ARG A 931 41.72 9.99 -5.77
CA ARG A 931 41.07 10.75 -4.69
C ARG A 931 39.56 10.46 -4.66
N ARG A 932 38.87 10.93 -3.62
CA ARG A 932 37.40 10.88 -3.45
C ARG A 932 36.64 11.12 -4.78
N PRO A 933 35.56 10.38 -5.10
CA PRO A 933 34.82 10.55 -6.35
C PRO A 933 34.42 12.00 -6.63
N ALA A 934 34.84 12.54 -7.79
CA ALA A 934 34.40 13.86 -8.23
C ALA A 934 32.96 13.84 -8.77
N GLN A 935 32.45 12.64 -9.12
CA GLN A 935 31.12 12.45 -9.69
C GLN A 935 30.38 11.26 -9.06
N ILE A 936 29.08 11.46 -8.79
CA ILE A 936 28.14 10.43 -8.34
C ILE A 936 27.01 10.33 -9.36
N ILE A 937 26.77 9.14 -9.91
CA ILE A 937 25.62 8.85 -10.78
C ILE A 937 24.68 7.90 -10.03
N VAL A 938 23.37 8.13 -10.05
CA VAL A 938 22.37 7.33 -9.31
C VAL A 938 21.27 6.84 -10.23
N TYR A 939 20.94 5.55 -10.16
CA TYR A 939 19.76 4.95 -10.79
C TYR A 939 18.75 4.45 -9.74
N ARG A 940 17.56 5.06 -9.67
CA ARG A 940 16.52 4.80 -8.67
C ARG A 940 15.26 4.17 -9.30
N ASP A 941 14.93 2.90 -9.04
CA ASP A 941 13.61 2.31 -9.41
C ASP A 941 12.55 2.72 -8.35
N GLY A 942 11.26 2.50 -8.64
CA GLY A 942 10.14 2.66 -7.70
C GLY A 942 9.45 4.03 -7.70
N ILE A 943 10.20 5.13 -7.74
CA ILE A 943 9.68 6.51 -7.57
C ILE A 943 8.68 6.93 -8.66
N SER A 944 7.51 7.44 -8.25
CA SER A 944 6.48 8.01 -9.13
C SER A 944 6.70 9.50 -9.44
N GLU A 945 6.09 10.01 -10.52
CA GLU A 945 6.23 11.42 -10.95
C GLU A 945 5.84 12.43 -9.85
N SER A 946 4.77 12.14 -9.11
CA SER A 946 4.30 12.94 -7.96
C SER A 946 5.26 12.97 -6.77
N GLN A 947 6.31 12.14 -6.77
CA GLN A 947 7.30 12.05 -5.71
C GLN A 947 8.68 12.62 -6.11
N PHE A 948 8.82 13.20 -7.31
CA PHE A 948 10.11 13.70 -7.78
C PHE A 948 10.68 14.85 -6.92
N ALA A 949 9.84 15.76 -6.42
CA ALA A 949 10.28 16.83 -5.51
C ALA A 949 10.81 16.25 -4.18
N GLU A 950 10.00 15.41 -3.53
CA GLU A 950 10.38 14.72 -2.27
C GLU A 950 11.66 13.87 -2.44
N CYS A 951 11.85 13.22 -3.59
CA CYS A 951 13.05 12.44 -3.91
C CYS A 951 14.30 13.32 -4.02
N ILE A 952 14.20 14.53 -4.60
CA ILE A 952 15.30 15.50 -4.63
C ILE A 952 15.58 16.02 -3.21
N GLU A 953 14.54 16.50 -2.52
CA GLU A 953 14.62 17.13 -1.20
C GLU A 953 15.14 16.17 -0.10
N LYS A 954 14.84 14.87 -0.20
CA LYS A 954 15.27 13.86 0.77
C LYS A 954 16.44 13.01 0.28
N GLU A 955 16.29 12.27 -0.82
CA GLU A 955 17.30 11.27 -1.23
C GLU A 955 18.54 11.91 -1.85
N ALA A 956 18.39 12.89 -2.74
CA ALA A 956 19.52 13.55 -3.39
C ALA A 956 20.30 14.45 -2.41
N ILE A 957 19.61 15.13 -1.50
CA ILE A 957 20.25 15.89 -0.40
C ILE A 957 20.93 14.95 0.62
N ALA A 958 20.34 13.79 0.96
CA ALA A 958 20.99 12.81 1.83
C ALA A 958 22.32 12.29 1.26
N ILE A 959 22.42 12.10 -0.07
CA ILE A 959 23.68 11.74 -0.73
C ILE A 959 24.74 12.83 -0.56
N LYS A 960 24.37 14.11 -0.72
CA LYS A 960 25.26 15.26 -0.50
C LYS A 960 25.70 15.35 0.97
N ARG A 961 24.78 15.18 1.94
CA ARG A 961 25.10 15.15 3.38
C ARG A 961 26.04 14.01 3.74
N ALA A 962 25.83 12.81 3.19
CA ALA A 962 26.75 11.68 3.36
C ALA A 962 28.15 11.90 2.74
N CYS A 963 28.33 12.89 1.85
CA CYS A 963 29.65 13.33 1.39
C CYS A 963 30.29 14.30 2.38
N ARG A 964 29.53 15.28 2.92
CA ARG A 964 30.00 16.18 4.01
C ARG A 964 30.51 15.40 5.22
N ASP A 965 29.83 14.31 5.60
CA ASP A 965 30.20 13.39 6.70
C ASP A 965 31.45 12.52 6.42
N LEU A 966 32.11 12.71 5.28
CA LEU A 966 33.42 12.13 4.96
C LEU A 966 34.52 13.19 5.00
N GLU A 967 34.24 14.38 4.47
CA GLU A 967 35.15 15.53 4.49
C GLU A 967 34.35 16.82 4.29
N GLU A 968 34.63 17.84 5.11
CA GLU A 968 33.88 19.10 5.09
C GLU A 968 34.02 19.82 3.72
N GLY A 969 32.90 20.29 3.18
CA GLY A 969 32.84 20.98 1.88
C GLY A 969 32.84 20.05 0.66
N TYR A 970 33.12 18.74 0.81
CA TYR A 970 33.09 17.76 -0.30
C TYR A 970 31.76 17.75 -1.05
N GLU A 971 30.64 18.02 -0.36
CA GLU A 971 29.30 18.11 -0.97
C GLU A 971 29.17 19.23 -2.02
N ASN A 972 30.01 20.26 -1.94
CA ASN A 972 30.03 21.38 -2.89
C ASN A 972 30.92 21.09 -4.11
N PHE A 973 31.86 20.14 -4.00
CA PHE A 973 32.76 19.72 -5.09
C PHE A 973 32.22 18.51 -5.88
N VAL A 974 31.51 17.60 -5.21
CA VAL A 974 30.99 16.37 -5.86
C VAL A 974 29.79 16.68 -6.75
N LYS A 975 29.85 16.23 -8.00
CA LYS A 975 28.81 16.46 -9.02
C LYS A 975 27.82 15.28 -9.03
N LEU A 976 26.56 15.53 -8.72
CA LEU A 976 25.49 14.55 -8.69
C LEU A 976 24.72 14.50 -10.02
N VAL A 977 24.50 13.28 -10.53
CA VAL A 977 23.54 12.96 -11.59
C VAL A 977 22.54 11.96 -11.02
N PHE A 978 21.27 12.36 -10.88
CA PHE A 978 20.23 11.52 -10.26
C PHE A 978 19.17 11.15 -11.28
N ILE A 979 18.99 9.86 -11.54
CA ILE A 979 18.14 9.32 -12.62
C ILE A 979 17.11 8.35 -12.03
N VAL A 980 15.83 8.71 -12.07
CA VAL A 980 14.74 7.77 -11.77
C VAL A 980 14.48 6.87 -12.97
N SER A 981 14.34 5.57 -12.73
CA SER A 981 14.12 4.51 -13.72
C SER A 981 12.73 3.91 -13.53
N GLN A 982 11.72 4.37 -14.26
CA GLN A 982 10.36 3.84 -14.19
C GLN A 982 10.13 2.71 -15.19
N LYS A 983 10.06 1.46 -14.70
CA LYS A 983 9.69 0.29 -15.52
C LYS A 983 8.17 0.03 -15.58
N ARG A 984 7.34 0.86 -14.94
CA ARG A 984 5.91 0.56 -14.66
C ARG A 984 4.87 1.46 -15.36
N HIS A 985 5.24 2.16 -16.44
CA HIS A 985 4.36 3.01 -17.27
C HIS A 985 3.61 2.24 -18.40
N ASN A 986 2.68 2.90 -19.08
CA ASN A 986 1.79 2.27 -20.08
C ASN A 986 2.17 2.50 -21.56
N THR A 987 3.08 3.43 -21.84
CA THR A 987 3.68 3.64 -23.18
C THR A 987 4.37 2.39 -23.75
N ARG A 988 4.13 2.10 -25.04
CA ARG A 988 4.69 1.00 -25.86
C ARG A 988 5.14 1.58 -27.21
N PHE A 989 6.09 0.92 -27.86
CA PHE A 989 6.52 1.26 -29.22
C PHE A 989 6.38 0.06 -30.17
N PHE A 990 5.96 0.35 -31.39
CA PHE A 990 5.71 -0.60 -32.48
C PHE A 990 6.59 -0.17 -33.67
N PRO A 991 7.51 -1.02 -34.16
CA PRO A 991 8.41 -0.65 -35.26
C PRO A 991 7.63 -0.51 -36.57
N GLN A 992 7.95 0.51 -37.37
CA GLN A 992 7.42 0.66 -38.74
C GLN A 992 8.39 0.14 -39.83
N GLY A 993 9.57 -0.32 -39.43
CA GLY A 993 10.61 -0.87 -40.31
C GLY A 993 11.35 -2.02 -39.64
N GLN A 994 12.65 -1.84 -39.35
CA GLN A 994 13.47 -2.89 -38.75
C GLN A 994 12.93 -3.35 -37.38
N ALA A 995 12.91 -4.66 -37.17
CA ALA A 995 12.41 -5.30 -35.96
C ALA A 995 13.20 -6.59 -35.65
N ILE A 996 13.23 -7.02 -34.39
CA ILE A 996 13.72 -8.36 -34.04
C ILE A 996 12.71 -9.45 -34.42
N LYS A 997 13.12 -10.73 -34.45
CA LYS A 997 12.29 -11.88 -34.91
C LYS A 997 10.91 -12.04 -34.23
N SER A 998 10.64 -11.39 -33.11
CA SER A 998 9.33 -11.36 -32.44
C SER A 998 8.41 -10.19 -32.88
N GLY A 999 8.83 -9.38 -33.85
CA GLY A 999 8.14 -8.17 -34.30
C GLY A 999 8.35 -6.94 -33.38
N ASN A 1000 9.27 -7.02 -32.42
CA ASN A 1000 9.55 -5.95 -31.46
C ASN A 1000 10.62 -4.98 -31.96
N VAL A 1001 10.62 -3.75 -31.43
CA VAL A 1001 11.70 -2.76 -31.66
C VAL A 1001 13.05 -3.32 -31.22
N ILE A 1002 14.12 -2.82 -31.83
CA ILE A 1002 15.49 -3.35 -31.66
C ILE A 1002 16.10 -2.86 -30.33
N PRO A 1003 16.83 -3.71 -29.59
CA PRO A 1003 17.61 -3.30 -28.42
C PRO A 1003 18.50 -2.09 -28.68
N GLY A 1004 18.44 -1.09 -27.79
CA GLY A 1004 19.08 0.21 -27.97
C GLY A 1004 18.15 1.29 -28.54
N THR A 1005 16.91 0.96 -28.89
CA THR A 1005 15.91 1.97 -29.33
C THR A 1005 15.61 2.96 -28.19
N VAL A 1006 15.95 4.23 -28.40
CA VAL A 1006 15.64 5.38 -27.55
C VAL A 1006 14.60 6.26 -28.22
N VAL A 1007 13.69 6.82 -27.41
CA VAL A 1007 12.79 7.91 -27.79
C VAL A 1007 12.90 8.99 -26.70
N ASP A 1008 13.51 10.13 -27.03
CA ASP A 1008 13.68 11.29 -26.15
C ASP A 1008 12.95 12.55 -26.63
N LYS A 1009 12.09 12.38 -27.65
CA LYS A 1009 11.23 13.38 -28.29
C LYS A 1009 9.76 12.95 -28.19
N ASP A 1010 8.87 13.72 -28.81
CA ASP A 1010 7.49 13.35 -29.15
C ASP A 1010 6.59 12.97 -27.95
N VAL A 1011 6.69 11.74 -27.43
CA VAL A 1011 5.92 11.28 -26.25
C VAL A 1011 6.58 11.58 -24.90
N CYS A 1012 7.82 12.05 -24.89
CA CYS A 1012 8.45 12.59 -23.69
C CYS A 1012 7.85 13.94 -23.27
N HIS A 1013 8.08 14.35 -22.02
CA HIS A 1013 7.58 15.63 -21.50
C HIS A 1013 8.26 16.81 -22.24
N PRO A 1014 7.56 17.93 -22.52
CA PRO A 1014 8.14 19.06 -23.24
C PRO A 1014 9.44 19.59 -22.60
N HIS A 1015 9.46 19.74 -21.27
CA HIS A 1015 10.53 20.46 -20.57
C HIS A 1015 11.29 19.63 -19.52
N ASN A 1016 10.77 18.47 -19.08
CA ASN A 1016 11.50 17.62 -18.13
C ASN A 1016 12.62 16.90 -18.89
N TYR A 1017 13.71 16.57 -18.21
CA TYR A 1017 14.79 15.79 -18.83
C TYR A 1017 14.49 14.29 -18.78
N ASP A 1018 13.54 13.83 -19.61
CA ASP A 1018 13.12 12.43 -19.68
C ASP A 1018 13.33 11.78 -21.06
N PHE A 1019 13.52 10.46 -21.08
CA PHE A 1019 13.63 9.62 -22.28
C PHE A 1019 13.15 8.19 -22.02
N PHE A 1020 12.61 7.52 -23.04
CA PHE A 1020 12.35 6.09 -23.03
C PHE A 1020 13.50 5.32 -23.68
N LEU A 1021 13.84 4.15 -23.15
CA LEU A 1021 14.82 3.22 -23.71
C LEU A 1021 14.27 1.78 -23.72
N VAL A 1022 14.40 1.10 -24.86
CA VAL A 1022 14.21 -0.35 -24.99
C VAL A 1022 15.57 -1.01 -25.18
N SER A 1023 16.27 -1.25 -24.08
CA SER A 1023 17.60 -1.89 -24.03
C SER A 1023 17.57 -3.42 -24.21
N GLN A 1024 16.42 -4.06 -23.94
CA GLN A 1024 16.25 -5.52 -23.93
C GLN A 1024 15.57 -6.04 -25.21
N ALA A 1025 15.90 -7.27 -25.60
CA ALA A 1025 15.21 -7.96 -26.70
C ALA A 1025 13.90 -8.62 -26.22
N GLY A 1026 12.76 -8.14 -26.70
CA GLY A 1026 11.43 -8.63 -26.34
C GLY A 1026 11.05 -9.94 -27.02
N PHE A 1027 11.54 -11.09 -26.56
CA PHE A 1027 11.24 -12.40 -27.17
C PHE A 1027 9.78 -12.88 -27.00
N ILE A 1028 9.06 -12.33 -26.03
CA ILE A 1028 7.71 -12.78 -25.64
C ILE A 1028 6.82 -11.55 -25.41
N GLY A 1029 5.71 -11.48 -26.13
CA GLY A 1029 4.76 -10.38 -26.04
C GLY A 1029 5.29 -9.10 -26.71
N THR A 1030 4.89 -7.95 -26.16
CA THR A 1030 5.37 -6.62 -26.58
C THR A 1030 6.37 -6.08 -25.56
N SER A 1031 7.50 -5.56 -26.04
CA SER A 1031 8.52 -4.90 -25.24
C SER A 1031 7.94 -3.76 -24.42
N ARG A 1032 8.26 -3.74 -23.13
CA ARG A 1032 8.12 -2.55 -22.29
C ARG A 1032 9.44 -1.77 -22.36
N PRO A 1033 9.43 -0.48 -22.72
CA PRO A 1033 10.53 0.42 -22.42
C PRO A 1033 10.74 0.53 -20.90
N THR A 1034 11.86 1.12 -20.50
CA THR A 1034 11.96 1.82 -19.22
C THR A 1034 12.00 3.31 -19.52
N HIS A 1035 11.24 4.08 -18.75
CA HIS A 1035 11.18 5.53 -18.83
C HIS A 1035 12.15 6.11 -17.79
N TYR A 1036 13.11 6.89 -18.24
CA TYR A 1036 14.15 7.48 -17.40
C TYR A 1036 13.89 8.97 -17.25
N HIS A 1037 13.94 9.48 -16.01
CA HIS A 1037 13.82 10.90 -15.69
C HIS A 1037 15.10 11.34 -14.96
N VAL A 1038 15.86 12.25 -15.58
CA VAL A 1038 17.03 12.86 -14.96
C VAL A 1038 16.53 14.00 -14.06
N LEU A 1039 16.54 13.77 -12.74
CA LEU A 1039 16.09 14.74 -11.75
C LEU A 1039 17.18 15.77 -11.39
N VAL A 1040 18.45 15.37 -11.42
CA VAL A 1040 19.62 16.23 -11.14
C VAL A 1040 20.73 15.90 -12.14
N ASN A 1041 21.47 16.90 -12.62
CA ASN A 1041 22.62 16.74 -13.52
C ASN A 1041 23.65 17.88 -13.32
N GLU A 1042 24.27 17.95 -12.14
CA GLU A 1042 25.33 18.95 -11.85
C GLU A 1042 26.55 18.76 -12.76
N SER A 1043 26.81 17.52 -13.19
CA SER A 1043 27.88 17.16 -14.14
C SER A 1043 27.68 17.70 -15.56
N LYS A 1044 26.49 18.21 -15.89
CA LYS A 1044 26.12 18.70 -17.23
C LYS A 1044 26.32 17.66 -18.35
N LEU A 1045 26.17 16.37 -18.05
CA LEU A 1045 26.27 15.30 -19.05
C LEU A 1045 25.21 15.49 -20.14
N SER A 1046 25.59 15.30 -21.40
CA SER A 1046 24.70 15.49 -22.55
C SER A 1046 23.63 14.37 -22.64
N PRO A 1047 22.58 14.57 -23.45
CA PRO A 1047 21.60 13.51 -23.70
C PRO A 1047 22.22 12.22 -24.22
N ASP A 1048 23.22 12.30 -25.11
CA ASP A 1048 23.89 11.12 -25.66
C ASP A 1048 24.79 10.44 -24.63
N ASP A 1049 25.47 11.19 -23.75
CA ASP A 1049 26.27 10.63 -22.65
C ASP A 1049 25.38 9.80 -21.70
N ILE A 1050 24.25 10.39 -21.26
CA ILE A 1050 23.33 9.74 -20.32
C ILE A 1050 22.61 8.56 -20.99
N GLN A 1051 22.07 8.74 -22.20
CA GLN A 1051 21.35 7.67 -22.92
C GLN A 1051 22.29 6.52 -23.29
N GLY A 1052 23.50 6.83 -23.76
CA GLY A 1052 24.55 5.87 -24.07
C GLY A 1052 24.98 5.06 -22.85
N LEU A 1053 25.34 5.73 -21.74
CA LEU A 1053 25.69 5.05 -20.49
C LEU A 1053 24.53 4.20 -19.94
N THR A 1054 23.30 4.73 -19.97
CA THR A 1054 22.10 4.01 -19.50
C THR A 1054 21.91 2.71 -20.30
N ASN A 1055 22.03 2.77 -21.63
CA ASN A 1055 21.99 1.59 -22.49
C ASN A 1055 23.16 0.65 -22.21
N ASN A 1056 24.37 1.14 -22.07
CA ASN A 1056 25.57 0.31 -21.89
C ASN A 1056 25.54 -0.43 -20.54
N LEU A 1057 25.06 0.22 -19.48
CA LEU A 1057 24.80 -0.41 -18.17
C LEU A 1057 23.67 -1.46 -18.19
N CYS A 1058 22.86 -1.57 -19.25
CA CYS A 1058 21.93 -2.70 -19.38
C CYS A 1058 22.63 -4.03 -19.73
N TYR A 1059 23.88 -3.98 -20.18
CA TYR A 1059 24.68 -5.16 -20.56
C TYR A 1059 25.57 -5.69 -19.42
N THR A 1060 25.81 -4.90 -18.36
CA THR A 1060 26.66 -5.32 -17.21
C THR A 1060 25.95 -6.18 -16.16
N PHE A 1061 24.69 -6.59 -16.41
CA PHE A 1061 23.92 -7.48 -15.53
C PHE A 1061 24.35 -8.95 -15.70
N GLY A 1062 25.55 -9.30 -15.22
CA GLY A 1062 26.26 -10.55 -15.49
C GLY A 1062 25.58 -11.86 -15.04
N ARG A 1063 24.36 -11.81 -14.48
CA ARG A 1063 23.55 -12.99 -14.13
C ARG A 1063 23.00 -13.75 -15.35
N CYS A 1064 23.11 -13.16 -16.55
CA CYS A 1064 22.73 -13.70 -17.86
C CYS A 1064 23.54 -13.05 -18.99
N SER A 1065 23.69 -13.71 -20.14
CA SER A 1065 24.35 -13.16 -21.34
C SER A 1065 23.38 -12.40 -22.28
N THR A 1066 22.51 -11.57 -21.68
CA THR A 1066 21.49 -10.80 -22.39
C THR A 1066 21.30 -9.42 -21.75
N SER A 1067 21.11 -8.39 -22.55
CA SER A 1067 20.77 -7.04 -22.08
C SER A 1067 19.39 -7.03 -21.40
N ILE A 1068 19.31 -6.36 -20.26
CA ILE A 1068 18.09 -6.25 -19.43
C ILE A 1068 17.39 -4.90 -19.59
N SER A 1069 16.11 -4.83 -19.24
CA SER A 1069 15.24 -3.64 -19.40
C SER A 1069 15.74 -2.32 -18.80
N MET A 1070 16.69 -2.37 -17.87
CA MET A 1070 16.99 -1.33 -16.90
C MET A 1070 18.51 -1.35 -16.63
N ALA A 1071 19.10 -0.22 -16.26
CA ALA A 1071 20.52 -0.16 -15.94
C ALA A 1071 20.86 -1.12 -14.79
N ALA A 1072 21.97 -1.85 -14.89
CA ALA A 1072 22.36 -2.88 -13.92
C ALA A 1072 22.39 -2.41 -12.45
N PRO A 1073 22.77 -1.16 -12.08
CA PRO A 1073 22.71 -0.73 -10.68
C PRO A 1073 21.31 -0.88 -10.06
N ALA A 1074 20.28 -0.29 -10.66
CA ALA A 1074 18.89 -0.45 -10.19
C ALA A 1074 18.41 -1.92 -10.33
N ALA A 1075 18.84 -2.57 -11.42
CA ALA A 1075 18.85 -4.03 -11.64
C ALA A 1075 19.18 -4.87 -10.37
N TYR A 1076 20.34 -4.56 -9.81
CA TYR A 1076 20.95 -5.25 -8.69
C TYR A 1076 20.32 -4.85 -7.36
N ALA A 1077 20.02 -3.57 -7.14
CA ALA A 1077 19.28 -3.11 -5.96
C ALA A 1077 17.92 -3.80 -5.84
N HIS A 1078 17.16 -3.92 -6.94
CA HIS A 1078 15.88 -4.63 -6.95
C HIS A 1078 16.01 -6.11 -6.60
N VAL A 1079 17.01 -6.80 -7.15
CA VAL A 1079 17.31 -8.20 -6.82
C VAL A 1079 17.66 -8.36 -5.33
N LEU A 1080 18.43 -7.42 -4.79
CA LEU A 1080 18.88 -7.41 -3.40
C LEU A 1080 17.71 -7.17 -2.43
N ALA A 1081 16.89 -6.14 -2.65
CA ALA A 1081 15.73 -5.83 -1.81
C ALA A 1081 14.71 -6.98 -1.80
N ALA A 1082 14.41 -7.54 -2.99
CA ALA A 1082 13.50 -8.67 -3.16
C ALA A 1082 14.05 -10.00 -2.60
N ARG A 1083 15.38 -10.15 -2.49
CA ARG A 1083 16.03 -11.30 -1.81
C ARG A 1083 15.98 -11.14 -0.29
N TYR A 1084 16.42 -10.00 0.23
CA TYR A 1084 16.50 -9.75 1.66
C TYR A 1084 15.13 -9.81 2.35
N ARG A 1085 14.09 -9.22 1.72
CA ARG A 1085 12.66 -9.41 2.06
C ARG A 1085 12.35 -10.84 2.52
N LYS A 1086 12.60 -11.81 1.64
CA LYS A 1086 12.29 -13.23 1.86
C LYS A 1086 13.11 -13.87 2.99
N LEU A 1087 14.28 -13.33 3.31
CA LEU A 1087 15.13 -13.83 4.41
C LEU A 1087 14.73 -13.23 5.77
N VAL A 1088 14.07 -12.07 5.77
CA VAL A 1088 13.57 -11.39 6.97
C VAL A 1088 12.16 -11.84 7.36
N ASP A 1089 11.24 -11.95 6.40
CA ASP A 1089 9.81 -12.24 6.69
C ASP A 1089 9.58 -13.44 7.67
N PRO A 1090 10.31 -14.58 7.61
CA PRO A 1090 10.09 -15.69 8.54
C PRO A 1090 10.58 -15.46 9.97
N TRP A 1091 11.46 -14.49 10.24
CA TRP A 1091 11.86 -14.15 11.62
C TRP A 1091 10.67 -13.68 12.46
N ARG A 1092 9.58 -13.21 11.83
CA ARG A 1092 8.34 -12.80 12.50
C ARG A 1092 7.25 -13.89 12.48
N GLY A 1093 7.49 -14.99 11.76
CA GLY A 1093 6.55 -16.12 11.62
C GLY A 1093 6.50 -17.04 12.83
N SER A 1094 7.67 -17.33 13.43
CA SER A 1094 7.81 -18.16 14.64
C SER A 1094 6.86 -17.74 15.77
N ASP A 1095 6.83 -16.43 16.05
CA ASP A 1095 6.22 -15.91 17.28
C ASP A 1095 4.74 -15.51 17.10
N THR A 1096 4.21 -15.63 15.87
CA THR A 1096 2.83 -15.20 15.54
C THR A 1096 1.88 -16.35 15.23
N SER A 1097 2.38 -17.57 14.94
CA SER A 1097 1.54 -18.76 14.73
C SER A 1097 1.01 -19.42 16.01
N SER A 1098 1.61 -19.15 17.18
CA SER A 1098 1.30 -19.80 18.45
C SER A 1098 0.21 -19.10 19.29
N LEU A 1099 -0.02 -17.80 19.08
CA LEU A 1099 -0.87 -16.95 19.93
C LEU A 1099 -2.38 -16.98 19.56
N ARG A 1100 -2.96 -18.18 19.36
CA ARG A 1100 -4.42 -18.36 19.16
C ARG A 1100 -5.05 -19.57 19.89
N SER A 1101 -4.58 -19.86 21.10
CA SER A 1101 -5.28 -20.65 22.10
C SER A 1101 -5.25 -19.91 23.44
N GLY A 1102 -6.39 -19.85 24.15
CA GLY A 1102 -6.50 -19.12 25.41
C GLY A 1102 -5.84 -19.87 26.57
N GLY A 1103 -5.00 -19.18 27.33
CA GLY A 1103 -4.30 -19.71 28.52
C GLY A 1103 -3.56 -18.58 29.24
N SER A 1104 -3.36 -18.71 30.55
CA SER A 1104 -2.85 -17.64 31.42
C SER A 1104 -1.39 -17.81 31.80
N GLY A 1105 -0.62 -16.71 31.76
CA GLY A 1105 0.61 -16.55 32.54
C GLY A 1105 1.89 -17.11 31.92
N GLY A 1106 2.70 -16.23 31.34
CA GLY A 1106 4.09 -16.51 30.92
C GLY A 1106 4.83 -15.19 30.68
N PRO A 1107 6.15 -15.12 30.91
CA PRO A 1107 6.89 -13.86 30.81
C PRO A 1107 6.97 -13.38 29.36
N SER A 1108 6.71 -12.10 29.13
CA SER A 1108 6.96 -11.48 27.83
C SER A 1108 8.47 -11.39 27.58
N VAL A 1109 8.96 -12.12 26.58
CA VAL A 1109 10.34 -11.95 26.11
C VAL A 1109 10.51 -10.50 25.66
N VAL A 1110 11.50 -9.85 26.24
CA VAL A 1110 11.79 -8.43 26.00
C VAL A 1110 12.24 -8.27 24.55
N LYS A 1111 11.51 -7.46 23.76
CA LYS A 1111 12.06 -6.92 22.51
C LYS A 1111 13.41 -6.26 22.84
N PRO A 1112 14.50 -6.58 22.14
CA PRO A 1112 15.77 -5.90 22.38
C PRO A 1112 15.57 -4.37 22.26
N PRO A 1113 16.30 -3.57 23.06
CA PRO A 1113 16.31 -2.12 22.88
C PRO A 1113 16.87 -1.74 21.51
N GLY A 1114 16.82 -0.44 21.18
CA GLY A 1114 17.04 0.08 19.83
C GLY A 1114 18.41 -0.20 19.19
N ASP A 1115 18.50 0.26 17.94
CA ASP A 1115 19.72 0.43 17.14
C ASP A 1115 20.44 -0.84 16.65
N ALA A 1116 19.95 -2.04 16.99
CA ALA A 1116 20.35 -3.29 16.34
C ALA A 1116 19.62 -3.54 14.99
N TYR A 1117 19.86 -2.69 13.98
CA TYR A 1117 19.47 -2.98 12.60
C TYR A 1117 20.23 -4.23 12.09
N PHE A 1118 19.53 -5.19 11.46
CA PHE A 1118 20.17 -6.38 10.92
C PHE A 1118 20.97 -6.04 9.65
N GLU A 1119 22.25 -5.68 9.79
CA GLU A 1119 23.12 -5.48 8.63
C GLU A 1119 23.68 -6.82 8.15
N MET A 1120 23.24 -7.26 6.97
CA MET A 1120 23.71 -8.50 6.35
C MET A 1120 25.06 -8.31 5.63
N LYS A 1121 26.11 -7.95 6.38
CA LYS A 1121 27.47 -7.86 5.85
C LYS A 1121 28.06 -9.26 5.61
N MET A 1122 28.50 -9.51 4.38
CA MET A 1122 29.37 -10.64 3.99
C MET A 1122 30.84 -10.18 4.01
N LYS A 1123 31.80 -11.08 3.77
CA LYS A 1123 33.18 -10.67 3.46
C LYS A 1123 33.20 -9.73 2.24
N GLU A 1124 34.14 -8.78 2.21
CA GLU A 1124 34.23 -7.76 1.16
C GLU A 1124 34.64 -8.34 -0.22
N GLU A 1125 35.26 -9.53 -0.25
CA GLU A 1125 35.46 -10.34 -1.47
C GLU A 1125 34.14 -10.80 -2.10
N TYR A 1126 33.10 -11.06 -1.30
CA TYR A 1126 31.79 -11.54 -1.76
C TYR A 1126 30.74 -10.44 -1.96
N SER A 1127 31.20 -9.22 -2.28
CA SER A 1127 30.40 -8.03 -2.65
C SER A 1127 29.06 -8.28 -3.38
N MET A 1128 29.03 -9.21 -4.35
CA MET A 1128 27.87 -9.54 -5.20
C MET A 1128 27.16 -10.87 -4.85
N PHE A 1129 27.30 -11.37 -3.61
CA PHE A 1129 26.66 -12.60 -3.08
C PHE A 1129 25.15 -12.71 -3.37
N PHE A 1130 24.47 -11.57 -3.53
CA PHE A 1130 23.03 -11.44 -3.75
C PHE A 1130 22.54 -11.87 -5.15
N CYS A 1131 23.45 -12.21 -6.06
CA CYS A 1131 23.15 -12.72 -7.41
C CYS A 1131 22.54 -14.14 -7.49
#